data_AF-X0KIY4-F1
#
_entry.id   AF-X0KIY4-F1
#
_cell.length_a   1.000
_cell.length_b   1.000
_cell.length_c   1.000
_cell.angle_alpha   90.00
_cell.angle_beta   90.00
_cell.angle_gamma   90.00
#
_symmetry.space_group_name_H-M   'P 1'
#
loop_
_entity.id
_entity.type
_entity.pdbx_description
1 polymer ?
#
loop_
_entity_poly.entity_id
_entity_poly.type
_entity_poly.pdbx_seq_one_letter_code
_entity_poly.pdbx_strand_id
1 'polypeptide(L)'
;MATLDTLKQTLRQTARPRASSATQPLSHAQYSAGFDVLMQGSGWMTYQNFIVPQLSSLLDRLLNSRVHISVLEIGPGPKSVVGYLPYHIRRKVRRYVAFEPNDLFAIRLDDWFHPTSGTEPPLPCLERRPDIHQMPFAPDNDNKNTRSGTSIGTSDGGKFDIVLFCHSMYGIKPKRRFIEQALKSLDEHPEPGIVVVFHRDGDLNLDGLICHHTASFPTGVVRVATDDETLDRFTSFIAGFACRDAKMDEAIRGEWRELCHALGRREKAHPGHLLFSSPNIMATFTKHAIALPDLMAQMPLFNKDRRIKNQEARLHRPASIVRPTQIQHIQQCVKWALEQNVGLTIIGGSHSGQCLWPNVVAIDMSAFDQVHTVIAEREGGEPNFDSTSLVIAEAGCNTGDIIRKTMAVGLTVPLGARPSVGSGLWLQGGIGHLARLHGLACDALVGAIMVSVASGQVLYVGRVPSKYRPAGAVQSEVDGDTLWALKGAGTNFGIVVSVVFETHAARTYSVRNWSIPLKGNHEARLKLHDFDRCTRTLTRHCSADAYLYSNNEQIHLGVTLIESATTKVLSQSHTLIGTVLGPEDNLETVDGVGLFETEMYISGMHGGHGGGKTSSFKRCLFLKQIGAVDIADVLVAAIETRPSPLCYIHLLQGGGALSDVADDATAFGCRDWDFACVITAVWPHDQGGTEVALGAVQWVYNVARDLLPLSSGAYGADLGPDPRDTALAARAFGPNGPRLAWLKQSLDPRNVLAYACPLPKPPMKQKLIILVTGESGVGKDYCADIWVSMFTRCAHKHCKARKASISDATKREYAAATGADLDALLGDRAYKEQHRPALTAFFKEQMRQQPRLPEKHFLNMVSDAADMDVLVITGMRDEAPTATLSHLPCSTHLPAVPTYRQAKKKFPHTNCYLSTPSQRVTKYRNNKLIAIFQFGIECILILSWPLDCAPSARACHR
;
A
#
# COMPACT_ATOMS: atom_id res chain seq x y z
N MET A 1 20.46 -20.48 1.24
CA MET A 1 21.28 -19.30 0.85
C MET A 1 21.54 -18.43 2.08
N ALA A 2 22.78 -18.33 2.55
CA ALA A 2 23.13 -17.49 3.71
C ALA A 2 23.02 -15.99 3.40
N THR A 3 22.90 -15.15 4.44
CA THR A 3 23.06 -13.68 4.30
C THR A 3 24.53 -13.28 4.36
N LEU A 4 24.85 -12.08 3.88
CA LEU A 4 26.20 -11.51 4.03
C LEU A 4 26.62 -11.34 5.50
N ASP A 5 25.69 -11.06 6.42
CA ASP A 5 26.04 -10.97 7.84
C ASP A 5 26.24 -12.36 8.46
N THR A 6 25.45 -13.37 8.09
CA THR A 6 25.72 -14.77 8.46
C THR A 6 27.11 -15.19 7.99
N LEU A 7 27.43 -14.95 6.71
CA LEU A 7 28.76 -15.23 6.16
C LEU A 7 29.85 -14.51 6.96
N LYS A 8 29.70 -13.20 7.19
CA LYS A 8 30.64 -12.39 7.99
C LYS A 8 30.86 -12.92 9.40
N GLN A 9 29.79 -13.33 10.09
CA GLN A 9 29.88 -13.91 11.42
C GLN A 9 30.66 -15.23 11.38
N THR A 10 30.36 -16.13 10.44
CA THR A 10 31.08 -17.40 10.28
C THR A 10 32.55 -17.19 9.92
N LEU A 11 32.88 -16.38 8.92
CA LEU A 11 34.28 -16.08 8.54
C LEU A 11 35.09 -15.55 9.73
N ARG A 12 34.49 -14.66 10.54
CA ARG A 12 35.10 -14.11 11.77
C ARG A 12 35.24 -15.16 12.89
N GLN A 13 34.29 -16.07 13.03
CA GLN A 13 34.33 -17.14 14.03
C GLN A 13 35.43 -18.15 13.70
N THR A 14 35.55 -18.59 12.44
CA THR A 14 36.59 -19.55 12.01
C THR A 14 38.00 -18.97 12.13
N ALA A 15 38.17 -17.66 11.91
CA ALA A 15 39.47 -17.01 12.06
C ALA A 15 39.89 -16.77 13.53
N ARG A 16 38.96 -16.66 14.49
CA ARG A 16 39.25 -16.33 15.90
C ARG A 16 40.35 -17.18 16.56
N PRO A 17 40.40 -18.51 16.41
CA PRO A 17 41.43 -19.35 17.05
C PRO A 17 42.85 -19.07 16.55
N ARG A 18 43.01 -18.60 15.30
CA ARG A 18 44.32 -18.37 14.67
C ARG A 18 44.73 -16.89 14.66
N ALA A 19 43.78 -15.96 14.73
CA ALA A 19 44.01 -14.57 14.34
C ALA A 19 44.05 -13.55 15.50
N SER A 20 43.99 -14.00 16.76
CA SER A 20 43.81 -13.14 17.95
C SER A 20 44.91 -12.09 18.19
N SER A 21 46.11 -12.26 17.62
CA SER A 21 47.23 -11.28 17.68
C SER A 21 47.77 -10.83 16.32
N ALA A 22 47.33 -11.45 15.22
CA ALA A 22 47.98 -11.33 13.89
C ALA A 22 47.15 -10.61 12.81
N THR A 23 45.99 -10.04 13.15
CA THR A 23 45.16 -9.32 12.17
C THR A 23 45.65 -7.89 11.90
N GLN A 24 45.26 -7.37 10.74
CA GLN A 24 45.39 -5.97 10.35
C GLN A 24 44.11 -5.51 9.63
N PRO A 25 43.72 -4.22 9.76
CA PRO A 25 42.72 -3.62 8.87
C PRO A 25 43.12 -3.80 7.40
N LEU A 26 42.13 -3.87 6.52
CA LEU A 26 42.38 -3.90 5.08
C LEU A 26 43.08 -2.61 4.63
N SER A 27 44.07 -2.73 3.75
CA SER A 27 44.62 -1.56 3.06
C SER A 27 43.57 -0.92 2.14
N HIS A 28 43.75 0.35 1.78
CA HIS A 28 42.81 1.05 0.89
C HIS A 28 42.62 0.34 -0.46
N ALA A 29 43.70 -0.26 -1.00
CA ALA A 29 43.66 -1.08 -2.21
C ALA A 29 42.91 -2.41 -2.02
N GLN A 30 43.11 -3.11 -0.90
CA GLN A 30 42.36 -4.34 -0.58
C GLN A 30 40.86 -4.04 -0.40
N TYR A 31 40.53 -2.94 0.28
CA TYR A 31 39.16 -2.48 0.45
C TYR A 31 38.51 -2.13 -0.90
N SER A 32 39.21 -1.38 -1.77
CA SER A 32 38.74 -1.07 -3.12
C SER A 32 38.46 -2.35 -3.92
N ALA A 33 39.40 -3.29 -3.97
CA ALA A 33 39.25 -4.51 -4.75
C ALA A 33 38.05 -5.36 -4.28
N GLY A 34 37.85 -5.50 -2.97
CA GLY A 34 36.69 -6.21 -2.42
C GLY A 34 35.36 -5.47 -2.61
N PHE A 35 35.37 -4.14 -2.54
CA PHE A 35 34.20 -3.31 -2.83
C PHE A 35 33.79 -3.39 -4.32
N ASP A 36 34.77 -3.39 -5.22
CA ASP A 36 34.54 -3.52 -6.66
C ASP A 36 33.86 -4.87 -6.97
N VAL A 37 34.30 -5.98 -6.35
CA VAL A 37 33.61 -7.30 -6.42
C VAL A 37 32.18 -7.23 -5.88
N LEU A 38 31.95 -6.54 -4.77
CA LEU A 38 30.63 -6.39 -4.14
C LEU A 38 29.65 -5.54 -4.98
N MET A 39 30.16 -4.60 -5.78
CA MET A 39 29.35 -3.69 -6.59
C MET A 39 29.11 -4.19 -8.03
N GLN A 40 29.93 -5.11 -8.54
CA GLN A 40 29.71 -5.75 -9.83
C GLN A 40 28.35 -6.48 -9.91
N GLY A 41 27.75 -6.47 -11.10
CA GLY A 41 26.50 -7.17 -11.39
C GLY A 41 25.33 -6.76 -10.48
N SER A 42 24.99 -7.63 -9.52
CA SER A 42 23.77 -7.49 -8.71
C SER A 42 23.87 -6.41 -7.61
N GLY A 43 25.09 -6.02 -7.20
CA GLY A 43 25.29 -4.88 -6.31
C GLY A 43 24.77 -3.58 -6.94
N TRP A 44 25.13 -3.32 -8.20
CA TRP A 44 24.62 -2.19 -8.98
C TRP A 44 23.10 -2.25 -9.23
N MET A 45 22.54 -3.44 -9.47
CA MET A 45 21.09 -3.61 -9.62
C MET A 45 20.30 -3.17 -8.37
N THR A 46 20.89 -3.28 -7.18
CA THR A 46 20.27 -2.75 -5.94
C THR A 46 20.22 -1.21 -5.95
N TYR A 47 21.21 -0.54 -6.55
CA TYR A 47 21.17 0.91 -6.73
C TYR A 47 20.07 1.34 -7.69
N GLN A 48 20.01 0.69 -8.87
CA GLN A 48 19.04 1.03 -9.91
C GLN A 48 17.60 0.70 -9.52
N ASN A 49 17.36 -0.45 -8.88
CA ASN A 49 16.00 -0.95 -8.64
C ASN A 49 15.42 -0.52 -7.28
N PHE A 50 16.26 -0.11 -6.33
CA PHE A 50 15.82 0.24 -4.97
C PHE A 50 16.34 1.61 -4.51
N ILE A 51 17.66 1.80 -4.36
CA ILE A 51 18.20 3.02 -3.71
C ILE A 51 17.84 4.29 -4.48
N VAL A 52 18.11 4.34 -5.80
CA VAL A 52 17.84 5.53 -6.62
C VAL A 52 16.34 5.85 -6.71
N PRO A 53 15.42 4.89 -6.99
CA PRO A 53 13.98 5.17 -6.99
C PRO A 53 13.44 5.66 -5.63
N GLN A 54 13.85 5.03 -4.52
CA GLN A 54 13.36 5.39 -3.19
C GLN A 54 13.90 6.75 -2.73
N LEU A 55 15.20 7.01 -2.94
CA LEU A 55 15.81 8.31 -2.64
C LEU A 55 15.21 9.42 -3.51
N SER A 56 14.96 9.16 -4.80
CA SER A 56 14.30 10.14 -5.69
C SER A 56 12.89 10.50 -5.18
N SER A 57 12.06 9.50 -4.85
CA SER A 57 10.69 9.74 -4.38
C SER A 57 10.61 10.37 -2.97
N LEU A 58 11.66 10.25 -2.17
CA LEU A 58 11.83 10.98 -0.91
C LEU A 58 12.19 12.44 -1.17
N LEU A 59 13.22 12.67 -1.98
CA LEU A 59 13.74 13.99 -2.29
C LEU A 59 12.74 14.85 -3.06
N ASP A 60 11.98 14.29 -4.00
CA ASP A 60 10.93 15.02 -4.73
C ASP A 60 9.92 15.72 -3.79
N ARG A 61 9.68 15.19 -2.58
CA ARG A 61 8.82 15.84 -1.58
C ARG A 61 9.49 17.09 -1.02
N LEU A 62 10.72 16.94 -0.53
CA LEU A 62 11.55 18.02 0.04
C LEU A 62 11.92 19.09 -0.99
N LEU A 63 11.96 18.74 -2.28
CA LEU A 63 12.22 19.67 -3.38
C LEU A 63 10.98 20.44 -3.85
N ASN A 64 9.77 20.14 -3.34
CA ASN A 64 8.60 20.99 -3.60
C ASN A 64 8.63 22.28 -2.79
N SER A 65 9.22 22.25 -1.59
CA SER A 65 9.38 23.42 -0.71
C SER A 65 10.68 24.20 -0.96
N ARG A 66 11.70 23.57 -1.56
CA ARG A 66 13.06 24.12 -1.69
C ARG A 66 13.51 24.31 -3.14
N VAL A 67 14.03 25.49 -3.44
CA VAL A 67 14.59 25.81 -4.77
C VAL A 67 15.95 25.14 -4.97
N HIS A 68 16.76 25.08 -3.90
CA HIS A 68 18.10 24.52 -3.87
C HIS A 68 18.31 23.66 -2.63
N ILE A 69 19.29 22.75 -2.70
CA ILE A 69 19.67 21.86 -1.61
C ILE A 69 21.19 21.76 -1.44
N SER A 70 21.59 21.50 -0.21
CA SER A 70 22.93 21.17 0.25
C SER A 70 22.99 19.71 0.71
N VAL A 71 24.05 18.99 0.33
CA VAL A 71 24.21 17.56 0.61
C VAL A 71 25.53 17.28 1.31
N LEU A 72 25.46 16.43 2.34
CA LEU A 72 26.59 15.79 3.00
C LEU A 72 26.53 14.27 2.75
N GLU A 73 27.55 13.66 2.15
CA GLU A 73 27.59 12.21 1.88
C GLU A 73 28.73 11.53 2.65
N ILE A 74 28.40 10.51 3.44
CA ILE A 74 29.30 9.84 4.38
C ILE A 74 29.58 8.43 3.87
N GLY A 75 30.83 8.17 3.51
CA GLY A 75 31.28 7.00 2.76
C GLY A 75 30.55 6.81 1.44
N PRO A 76 30.65 7.77 0.48
CA PRO A 76 30.14 7.64 -0.89
C PRO A 76 30.83 6.51 -1.68
N GLY A 77 32.06 6.13 -1.31
CA GLY A 77 32.90 5.32 -2.18
C GLY A 77 33.37 6.10 -3.41
N PRO A 78 33.70 5.42 -4.52
CA PRO A 78 34.34 6.05 -5.67
C PRO A 78 33.40 6.94 -6.52
N LYS A 79 32.08 6.92 -6.28
CA LYS A 79 31.07 7.72 -7.01
C LYS A 79 29.87 8.02 -6.10
N SER A 80 29.43 9.27 -6.04
CA SER A 80 28.27 9.69 -5.21
C SER A 80 26.97 9.06 -5.70
N VAL A 81 26.10 8.66 -4.76
CA VAL A 81 24.74 8.20 -5.10
C VAL A 81 23.89 9.32 -5.75
N VAL A 82 24.18 10.58 -5.42
CA VAL A 82 23.41 11.76 -5.84
C VAL A 82 23.52 11.99 -7.35
N GLY A 83 24.67 11.70 -7.97
CA GLY A 83 24.86 11.86 -9.42
C GLY A 83 24.07 10.86 -10.27
N TYR A 84 23.48 9.82 -9.67
CA TYR A 84 22.59 8.87 -10.34
C TYR A 84 21.11 9.24 -10.25
N LEU A 85 20.77 10.31 -9.52
CA LEU A 85 19.40 10.80 -9.39
C LEU A 85 18.90 11.45 -10.69
N PRO A 86 17.56 11.55 -10.89
CA PRO A 86 16.97 12.31 -11.98
C PRO A 86 17.52 13.74 -12.10
N TYR A 87 17.63 14.22 -13.35
CA TYR A 87 18.24 15.52 -13.67
C TYR A 87 17.64 16.70 -12.90
N HIS A 88 16.32 16.70 -12.69
CA HIS A 88 15.62 17.78 -11.97
C HIS A 88 15.97 17.84 -10.48
N ILE A 89 16.46 16.75 -9.90
CA ILE A 89 17.03 16.70 -8.55
C ILE A 89 18.49 17.19 -8.59
N ARG A 90 19.32 16.62 -9.48
CA ARG A 90 20.76 16.95 -9.58
C ARG A 90 21.00 18.44 -9.79
N ARG A 91 20.20 19.12 -10.62
CA ARG A 91 20.28 20.56 -10.86
C ARG A 91 19.89 21.46 -9.67
N LYS A 92 19.32 20.91 -8.60
CA LYS A 92 19.02 21.66 -7.37
C LYS A 92 20.14 21.59 -6.34
N VAL A 93 21.10 20.66 -6.48
CA VAL A 93 22.26 20.55 -5.59
C VAL A 93 23.24 21.67 -5.89
N ARG A 94 23.42 22.58 -4.92
CA ARG A 94 24.36 23.72 -5.01
C ARG A 94 25.62 23.55 -4.17
N ARG A 95 25.52 22.83 -3.04
CA ARG A 95 26.63 22.51 -2.13
C ARG A 95 26.70 21.00 -1.95
N TYR A 96 27.89 20.43 -2.08
CA TYR A 96 28.17 19.02 -1.82
C TYR A 96 29.45 18.90 -0.99
N VAL A 97 29.38 18.12 0.09
CA VAL A 97 30.49 17.80 0.99
C VAL A 97 30.52 16.28 1.20
N ALA A 98 31.69 15.67 1.28
CA ALA A 98 31.83 14.24 1.55
C ALA A 98 32.89 13.91 2.60
N PHE A 99 32.64 12.85 3.36
CA PHE A 99 33.64 12.19 4.22
C PHE A 99 33.93 10.81 3.67
N GLU A 100 35.11 10.62 3.08
CA GLU A 100 35.55 9.36 2.50
C GLU A 100 36.95 9.01 3.05
N PRO A 101 37.06 8.09 4.03
CA PRO A 101 38.35 7.73 4.63
C PRO A 101 39.26 6.93 3.69
N ASN A 102 38.80 6.43 2.54
CA ASN A 102 39.62 5.73 1.58
C ASN A 102 40.22 6.69 0.54
N ASP A 103 41.55 6.82 0.52
CA ASP A 103 42.29 7.74 -0.36
C ASP A 103 42.02 7.48 -1.86
N LEU A 104 42.07 6.23 -2.30
CA LEU A 104 41.76 5.82 -3.68
C LEU A 104 40.32 6.17 -4.06
N PHE A 105 39.37 6.08 -3.12
CA PHE A 105 37.98 6.47 -3.37
C PHE A 105 37.79 7.97 -3.39
N ALA A 106 38.43 8.72 -2.49
CA ALA A 106 38.38 10.18 -2.49
C ALA A 106 38.95 10.77 -3.79
N ILE A 107 40.06 10.22 -4.30
CA ILE A 107 40.63 10.60 -5.61
C ILE A 107 39.65 10.27 -6.75
N ARG A 108 39.17 9.02 -6.83
CA ARG A 108 38.21 8.59 -7.88
C ARG A 108 36.90 9.41 -7.85
N LEU A 109 36.47 9.84 -6.67
CA LEU A 109 35.27 10.67 -6.49
C LEU A 109 35.52 12.11 -7.00
N ASP A 110 36.68 12.70 -6.71
CA ASP A 110 37.06 14.01 -7.25
C ASP A 110 37.18 13.97 -8.78
N ASP A 111 37.87 12.96 -9.33
CA ASP A 111 37.97 12.71 -10.78
C ASP A 111 36.59 12.56 -11.43
N TRP A 112 35.67 11.86 -10.78
CA TRP A 112 34.32 11.64 -11.29
C TRP A 112 33.45 12.90 -11.29
N PHE A 113 33.70 13.85 -10.38
CA PHE A 113 33.10 15.19 -10.45
C PHE A 113 33.73 16.09 -11.53
N HIS A 114 34.95 15.79 -11.97
CA HIS A 114 35.72 16.58 -12.94
C HIS A 114 36.10 15.75 -14.18
N PRO A 115 35.11 15.23 -14.96
CA PRO A 115 35.41 14.39 -16.10
C PRO A 115 36.27 15.13 -17.15
N THR A 116 37.35 14.48 -17.58
CA THR A 116 38.34 15.02 -18.53
C THR A 116 37.87 15.11 -19.98
N SER A 117 36.60 14.80 -20.25
CA SER A 117 35.99 14.82 -21.58
C SER A 117 34.57 15.39 -21.53
N GLY A 118 34.01 15.79 -22.67
CA GLY A 118 32.77 16.58 -22.81
C GLY A 118 31.45 15.95 -22.35
N THR A 119 31.49 14.96 -21.46
CA THR A 119 30.35 14.53 -20.62
C THR A 119 29.89 15.65 -19.66
N GLU A 120 28.57 15.80 -19.50
CA GLU A 120 28.00 16.72 -18.51
C GLU A 120 28.44 16.33 -17.08
N PRO A 121 28.83 17.30 -16.21
CA PRO A 121 29.22 17.00 -14.84
C PRO A 121 28.07 16.34 -14.04
N PRO A 122 28.36 15.43 -13.08
CA PRO A 122 27.33 14.72 -12.34
C PRO A 122 26.34 15.64 -11.60
N LEU A 123 26.81 16.78 -11.10
CA LEU A 123 25.99 17.81 -10.45
C LEU A 123 26.21 19.16 -11.17
N PRO A 124 25.34 19.53 -12.13
CA PRO A 124 25.60 20.63 -13.07
C PRO A 124 25.39 22.04 -12.49
N CYS A 125 25.03 22.17 -11.21
CA CYS A 125 24.70 23.45 -10.57
C CYS A 125 25.43 23.69 -9.24
N LEU A 126 26.55 23.01 -9.01
CA LEU A 126 27.42 23.27 -7.86
C LEU A 126 28.01 24.69 -7.93
N GLU A 127 27.96 25.43 -6.82
CA GLU A 127 28.50 26.80 -6.72
C GLU A 127 30.02 26.82 -6.51
N ARG A 128 30.57 25.74 -5.95
CA ARG A 128 31.98 25.56 -5.62
C ARG A 128 32.39 24.12 -5.91
N ARG A 129 33.71 23.88 -5.98
CA ARG A 129 34.26 22.51 -6.06
C ARG A 129 33.75 21.67 -4.87
N PRO A 130 33.42 20.38 -5.06
CA PRO A 130 33.12 19.45 -3.97
C PRO A 130 34.18 19.50 -2.86
N ASP A 131 33.74 19.56 -1.60
CA ASP A 131 34.65 19.47 -0.45
C ASP A 131 34.72 18.00 0.00
N ILE A 132 35.84 17.33 -0.28
CA ILE A 132 36.02 15.89 -0.04
C ILE A 132 37.07 15.70 1.06
N HIS A 133 36.61 15.39 2.26
CA HIS A 133 37.48 15.15 3.41
C HIS A 133 37.96 13.70 3.45
N GLN A 134 39.28 13.50 3.37
CA GLN A 134 39.95 12.19 3.46
C GLN A 134 40.05 11.70 4.92
N MET A 135 38.91 11.61 5.61
CA MET A 135 38.82 11.20 7.01
C MET A 135 37.45 10.60 7.34
N PRO A 136 37.33 9.76 8.38
CA PRO A 136 36.02 9.28 8.83
C PRO A 136 35.20 10.41 9.45
N PHE A 137 33.88 10.40 9.21
CA PHE A 137 32.94 11.25 9.94
C PHE A 137 32.86 10.80 11.41
N ALA A 138 33.22 11.67 12.36
CA ALA A 138 33.31 11.34 13.79
C ALA A 138 32.49 12.30 14.66
N PRO A 139 31.92 11.85 15.81
CA PRO A 139 31.28 12.73 16.78
C PRO A 139 32.29 13.62 17.53
N ASP A 140 31.88 14.81 17.95
CA ASP A 140 32.75 15.87 18.51
C ASP A 140 33.70 15.45 19.66
N ASN A 141 33.38 14.38 20.40
CA ASN A 141 34.12 13.97 21.59
C ASN A 141 35.32 13.03 21.32
N ASP A 142 35.43 12.42 20.15
CA ASP A 142 36.53 11.47 19.86
C ASP A 142 37.81 12.18 19.38
N ASN A 143 37.73 13.48 19.06
CA ASN A 143 38.80 14.28 18.44
C ASN A 143 39.81 14.91 19.43
N LYS A 144 40.04 14.30 20.61
CA LYS A 144 40.94 14.86 21.65
C LYS A 144 42.43 14.57 21.47
N ASN A 145 42.83 13.67 20.57
CA ASN A 145 44.22 13.22 20.42
C ASN A 145 44.90 13.58 19.07
N THR A 146 44.21 14.25 18.15
CA THR A 146 44.81 14.80 16.92
C THR A 146 45.35 16.20 17.19
N ARG A 147 46.67 16.41 16.98
CA ARG A 147 47.33 17.72 17.14
C ARG A 147 47.02 18.68 15.99
N SER A 148 45.75 19.06 15.86
CA SER A 148 45.31 20.27 15.14
C SER A 148 43.98 20.71 15.73
N GLY A 149 43.91 21.95 16.23
CA GLY A 149 42.75 22.52 16.92
C GLY A 149 41.56 22.84 16.01
N THR A 150 41.26 21.98 15.05
CA THR A 150 40.05 22.01 14.24
C THR A 150 38.97 21.18 14.92
N SER A 151 38.04 21.88 15.58
CA SER A 151 36.64 21.44 15.70
C SER A 151 36.08 21.04 14.32
N ILE A 152 34.89 20.43 14.24
CA ILE A 152 34.20 20.29 12.95
C ILE A 152 34.07 21.68 12.33
N GLY A 153 34.91 21.92 11.34
CA GLY A 153 35.39 23.24 10.94
C GLY A 153 35.50 23.29 9.44
N THR A 154 34.42 22.87 8.78
CA THR A 154 34.08 23.42 7.47
C THR A 154 34.14 24.94 7.59
N SER A 155 34.78 25.61 6.63
CA SER A 155 35.10 27.04 6.71
C SER A 155 33.88 27.96 6.86
N ASP A 156 32.69 27.47 6.50
CA ASP A 156 31.39 27.87 7.06
C ASP A 156 30.87 26.73 7.95
N GLY A 157 30.44 27.00 9.19
CA GLY A 157 29.81 26.03 10.10
C GLY A 157 28.48 25.49 9.55
N GLY A 158 28.57 24.56 8.60
CA GLY A 158 27.54 24.33 7.60
C GLY A 158 26.45 23.37 8.08
N LYS A 159 25.23 23.90 8.20
CA LYS A 159 24.03 23.07 8.19
C LYS A 159 23.78 22.52 6.78
N PHE A 160 23.13 21.35 6.71
CA PHE A 160 22.85 20.62 5.47
C PHE A 160 21.37 20.23 5.39
N ASP A 161 20.82 20.19 4.18
CA ASP A 161 19.43 19.78 3.97
C ASP A 161 19.28 18.26 3.96
N ILE A 162 20.33 17.57 3.49
CA ILE A 162 20.37 16.12 3.30
C ILE A 162 21.72 15.60 3.79
N VAL A 163 21.71 14.63 4.70
CA VAL A 163 22.89 13.84 5.08
C VAL A 163 22.67 12.39 4.68
N LEU A 164 23.59 11.79 3.92
CA LEU A 164 23.49 10.42 3.40
C LEU A 164 24.57 9.52 4.02
N PHE A 165 24.17 8.43 4.67
CA PHE A 165 25.08 7.34 5.03
C PHE A 165 24.96 6.22 4.00
N CYS A 166 25.91 6.17 3.05
CA CYS A 166 25.88 5.23 1.92
C CYS A 166 26.50 3.88 2.27
N HIS A 167 27.82 3.84 2.46
CA HIS A 167 28.55 2.60 2.81
C HIS A 167 29.16 2.64 4.21
N SER A 168 29.17 3.81 4.87
CA SER A 168 30.06 4.07 6.01
C SER A 168 29.65 3.46 7.35
N MET A 169 28.38 3.04 7.56
CA MET A 169 27.96 2.49 8.86
C MET A 169 28.54 1.09 9.19
N TYR A 170 29.28 0.47 8.28
CA TYR A 170 29.88 -0.84 8.50
C TYR A 170 31.13 -0.76 9.39
N GLY A 171 30.96 -1.10 10.67
CA GLY A 171 32.03 -1.07 11.68
C GLY A 171 31.81 0.00 12.75
N ILE A 172 31.00 1.02 12.44
CA ILE A 172 30.60 2.07 13.37
C ILE A 172 29.75 1.51 14.51
N LYS A 173 30.19 1.73 15.76
CA LYS A 173 29.44 1.41 16.99
C LYS A 173 29.70 2.46 18.09
N PRO A 174 28.67 2.92 18.82
CA PRO A 174 27.24 2.70 18.58
C PRO A 174 26.72 3.56 17.42
N LYS A 175 25.96 2.96 16.49
CA LYS A 175 25.41 3.65 15.30
C LYS A 175 24.64 4.94 15.65
N ARG A 176 23.86 4.88 16.75
CA ARG A 176 23.02 5.97 17.26
C ARG A 176 23.77 7.31 17.39
N ARG A 177 25.00 7.32 17.95
CA ARG A 177 25.78 8.56 18.17
C ARG A 177 26.13 9.30 16.86
N PHE A 178 26.35 8.55 15.78
CA PHE A 178 26.74 9.12 14.49
C PHE A 178 25.52 9.72 13.78
N ILE A 179 24.35 9.08 13.93
CA ILE A 179 23.07 9.65 13.47
C ILE A 179 22.72 10.88 14.31
N GLU A 180 22.85 10.84 15.64
CA GLU A 180 22.65 12.01 16.51
C GLU A 180 23.58 13.18 16.12
N GLN A 181 24.83 12.91 15.73
CA GLN A 181 25.73 13.94 15.21
C GLN A 181 25.24 14.50 13.87
N ALA A 182 24.88 13.64 12.91
CA ALA A 182 24.35 14.06 11.62
C ALA A 182 23.04 14.87 11.74
N LEU A 183 22.20 14.56 12.74
CA LEU A 183 20.98 15.30 13.05
C LEU A 183 21.25 16.74 13.53
N LYS A 184 22.36 16.99 14.25
CA LYS A 184 22.78 18.35 14.61
C LYS A 184 23.26 19.16 13.40
N SER A 185 23.78 18.48 12.37
CA SER A 185 24.23 19.09 11.12
C SER A 185 23.08 19.43 10.16
N LEU A 186 21.82 19.19 10.51
CA LEU A 186 20.67 19.50 9.65
C LEU A 186 20.27 20.98 9.68
N ASP A 187 19.76 21.48 8.55
CA ASP A 187 19.22 22.83 8.48
C ASP A 187 17.79 22.99 9.01
N GLU A 188 17.55 24.14 9.64
CA GLU A 188 16.31 24.51 10.30
C GLU A 188 15.49 25.47 9.42
N HIS A 189 14.98 24.89 8.36
CA HIS A 189 13.96 25.49 7.50
C HIS A 189 12.56 24.95 7.83
N PRO A 190 11.47 25.58 7.35
CA PRO A 190 10.10 25.18 7.71
C PRO A 190 9.73 23.73 7.41
N GLU A 191 10.40 23.07 6.46
CA GLU A 191 10.47 21.60 6.39
C GLU A 191 11.85 21.14 6.88
N PRO A 192 11.93 20.19 7.84
CA PRO A 192 13.19 19.77 8.42
C PRO A 192 14.10 19.11 7.38
N GLY A 193 15.41 19.31 7.52
CA GLY A 193 16.40 18.48 6.82
C GLY A 193 16.26 16.99 7.17
N ILE A 194 16.88 16.14 6.35
CA ILE A 194 16.78 14.67 6.48
C ILE A 194 18.16 14.01 6.56
N VAL A 195 18.29 13.04 7.46
CA VAL A 195 19.38 12.04 7.43
C VAL A 195 18.81 10.77 6.80
N VAL A 196 19.48 10.24 5.78
CA VAL A 196 19.13 8.97 5.12
C VAL A 196 20.23 7.95 5.40
N VAL A 197 19.84 6.76 5.82
CA VAL A 197 20.74 5.66 6.17
C VAL A 197 20.43 4.46 5.29
N PHE A 198 21.40 4.05 4.48
CA PHE A 198 21.36 2.80 3.74
C PHE A 198 22.03 1.69 4.57
N HIS A 199 21.34 0.58 4.77
CA HIS A 199 21.87 -0.58 5.49
C HIS A 199 21.59 -1.87 4.72
N ARG A 200 22.63 -2.66 4.47
CA ARG A 200 22.54 -3.99 3.83
C ARG A 200 22.47 -5.08 4.90
N ASP A 201 21.41 -5.04 5.68
CA ASP A 201 21.04 -6.06 6.67
C ASP A 201 19.53 -5.97 6.95
N GLY A 202 18.92 -7.05 7.45
CA GLY A 202 17.50 -7.10 7.81
C GLY A 202 17.17 -6.45 9.16
N ASP A 203 18.15 -6.32 10.07
CA ASP A 203 17.93 -5.87 11.46
C ASP A 203 18.67 -4.55 11.77
N LEU A 204 18.10 -3.43 11.33
CA LEU A 204 18.62 -2.09 11.65
C LEU A 204 18.19 -1.66 13.06
N ASN A 205 18.86 -2.14 14.11
CA ASN A 205 18.71 -1.56 15.45
C ASN A 205 19.47 -0.22 15.56
N LEU A 206 18.78 0.82 16.06
CA LEU A 206 19.31 2.17 16.32
C LEU A 206 19.03 2.68 17.73
N ASP A 207 18.83 1.76 18.69
CA ASP A 207 18.79 2.03 20.13
C ASP A 207 17.76 3.11 20.53
N GLY A 208 16.55 3.02 19.96
CA GLY A 208 15.39 3.86 20.29
C GLY A 208 15.22 5.14 19.46
N LEU A 209 16.05 5.37 18.43
CA LEU A 209 15.77 6.41 17.44
C LEU A 209 14.51 6.07 16.64
N ILE A 210 13.68 7.09 16.34
CA ILE A 210 12.44 6.93 15.57
C ILE A 210 12.68 7.26 14.11
N CYS A 211 12.22 6.38 13.22
CA CYS A 211 12.27 6.59 11.79
C CYS A 211 11.11 7.49 11.32
N HIS A 212 11.41 8.47 10.46
CA HIS A 212 10.41 9.25 9.74
C HIS A 212 9.76 8.43 8.62
N HIS A 213 10.58 7.69 7.86
CA HIS A 213 10.14 6.78 6.80
C HIS A 213 11.19 5.69 6.54
N THR A 214 10.73 4.45 6.32
CA THR A 214 11.58 3.30 5.99
C THR A 214 11.08 2.63 4.71
N ALA A 215 12.01 2.21 3.85
CA ALA A 215 11.77 1.28 2.74
C ALA A 215 12.68 0.05 2.89
N SER A 216 12.23 -1.11 2.42
CA SER A 216 13.00 -2.36 2.45
C SER A 216 13.08 -3.01 1.06
N PHE A 217 14.13 -3.83 0.87
CA PHE A 217 14.36 -4.64 -0.32
C PHE A 217 14.93 -5.99 0.14
N PRO A 218 14.07 -6.91 0.61
CA PRO A 218 14.50 -8.17 1.23
C PRO A 218 15.10 -9.16 0.23
N THR A 219 14.81 -9.01 -1.05
CA THR A 219 15.27 -9.86 -2.16
C THR A 219 16.61 -9.44 -2.76
N GLY A 220 17.33 -8.51 -2.14
CA GLY A 220 18.67 -8.14 -2.62
C GLY A 220 19.63 -9.32 -2.55
N VAL A 221 20.48 -9.48 -3.57
CA VAL A 221 21.42 -10.60 -3.69
C VAL A 221 22.77 -10.07 -4.14
N VAL A 222 23.85 -10.62 -3.61
CA VAL A 222 25.21 -10.40 -4.09
C VAL A 222 25.69 -11.66 -4.80
N ARG A 223 26.14 -11.49 -6.05
CA ARG A 223 26.70 -12.54 -6.90
C ARG A 223 28.22 -12.38 -6.93
N VAL A 224 28.94 -13.46 -6.65
CA VAL A 224 30.41 -13.50 -6.60
C VAL A 224 30.89 -14.62 -7.50
N ALA A 225 31.95 -14.41 -8.30
CA ALA A 225 32.53 -15.47 -9.12
C ALA A 225 33.22 -16.53 -8.23
N THR A 226 33.33 -17.76 -8.72
CA THR A 226 33.89 -18.89 -7.96
C THR A 226 35.41 -19.03 -8.04
N ASP A 227 36.13 -18.10 -8.67
CA ASP A 227 37.59 -18.12 -8.71
C ASP A 227 38.20 -17.64 -7.38
N ASP A 228 39.31 -18.27 -7.01
CA ASP A 228 40.03 -18.06 -5.75
C ASP A 228 40.43 -16.59 -5.53
N GLU A 229 40.84 -15.88 -6.57
CA GLU A 229 41.27 -14.47 -6.49
C GLU A 229 40.10 -13.54 -6.13
N THR A 230 38.93 -13.76 -6.73
CA THR A 230 37.69 -13.03 -6.42
C THR A 230 37.14 -13.41 -5.05
N LEU A 231 37.14 -14.70 -4.70
CA LEU A 231 36.69 -15.18 -3.38
C LEU A 231 37.57 -14.65 -2.24
N ASP A 232 38.89 -14.57 -2.41
CA ASP A 232 39.82 -14.01 -1.43
C ASP A 232 39.54 -12.53 -1.16
N ARG A 233 39.37 -11.74 -2.23
CA ARG A 233 39.02 -10.31 -2.14
C ARG A 233 37.68 -10.11 -1.43
N PHE A 234 36.68 -10.91 -1.80
CA PHE A 234 35.34 -10.85 -1.25
C PHE A 234 35.32 -11.26 0.24
N THR A 235 35.90 -12.40 0.60
CA THR A 235 35.90 -12.90 1.98
C THR A 235 36.65 -11.97 2.92
N SER A 236 37.83 -11.48 2.53
CA SER A 236 38.60 -10.49 3.29
C SER A 236 37.81 -9.19 3.51
N PHE A 237 37.10 -8.71 2.48
CA PHE A 237 36.24 -7.53 2.56
C PHE A 237 35.05 -7.74 3.53
N ILE A 238 34.34 -8.86 3.41
CA ILE A 238 33.18 -9.18 4.26
C ILE A 238 33.62 -9.40 5.72
N ALA A 239 34.74 -10.09 5.95
CA ALA A 239 35.35 -10.24 7.27
C ALA A 239 35.84 -8.89 7.83
N GLY A 240 36.37 -8.01 6.98
CA GLY A 240 36.83 -6.65 7.30
C GLY A 240 38.25 -6.57 7.86
N PHE A 241 39.09 -7.58 7.60
CA PHE A 241 40.51 -7.62 7.99
C PHE A 241 41.28 -8.59 7.10
N ALA A 242 42.61 -8.50 7.12
CA ALA A 242 43.54 -9.50 6.58
C ALA A 242 44.49 -9.98 7.70
N CYS A 243 45.19 -11.10 7.49
CA CYS A 243 46.28 -11.52 8.37
C CYS A 243 47.59 -10.80 8.00
N ARG A 244 48.54 -10.72 8.95
CA ARG A 244 49.90 -10.20 8.71
C ARG A 244 50.89 -11.27 8.29
N ASP A 245 50.71 -12.50 8.77
CA ASP A 245 51.55 -13.65 8.39
C ASP A 245 50.99 -14.28 7.11
N ALA A 246 51.82 -14.38 6.06
CA ALA A 246 51.40 -14.84 4.74
C ALA A 246 50.94 -16.31 4.71
N LYS A 247 51.57 -17.20 5.50
CA LYS A 247 51.20 -18.62 5.55
C LYS A 247 49.88 -18.80 6.30
N MET A 248 49.67 -18.03 7.36
CA MET A 248 48.41 -18.01 8.09
C MET A 248 47.29 -17.37 7.27
N ASP A 249 47.58 -16.31 6.49
CA ASP A 249 46.62 -15.67 5.60
C ASP A 249 46.12 -16.64 4.52
N GLU A 250 47.03 -17.39 3.89
CA GLU A 250 46.71 -18.41 2.89
C GLU A 250 45.87 -19.56 3.47
N ALA A 251 46.21 -20.06 4.66
CA ALA A 251 45.44 -21.08 5.36
C ALA A 251 44.02 -20.61 5.75
N ILE A 252 43.88 -19.35 6.21
CA ILE A 252 42.59 -18.75 6.55
C ILE A 252 41.73 -18.54 5.29
N ARG A 253 42.34 -18.08 4.18
CA ARG A 253 41.67 -17.91 2.89
C ARG A 253 41.16 -19.23 2.33
N GLY A 254 41.95 -20.30 2.41
CA GLY A 254 41.49 -21.64 2.03
C GLY A 254 40.22 -22.08 2.76
N GLU A 255 40.18 -21.95 4.08
CA GLU A 255 38.98 -22.21 4.89
C GLU A 255 37.82 -21.27 4.55
N TRP A 256 38.10 -20.00 4.23
CA TRP A 256 37.10 -19.03 3.81
C TRP A 256 36.49 -19.32 2.43
N ARG A 257 37.26 -19.86 1.48
CA ARG A 257 36.74 -20.33 0.17
C ARG A 257 35.76 -21.50 0.36
N GLU A 258 36.13 -22.49 1.16
CA GLU A 258 35.25 -23.63 1.52
C GLU A 258 33.96 -23.17 2.19
N LEU A 259 34.04 -22.23 3.15
CA LEU A 259 32.85 -21.64 3.79
C LEU A 259 31.98 -20.87 2.81
N CYS A 260 32.57 -20.14 1.86
CA CYS A 260 31.82 -19.49 0.78
C CYS A 260 31.08 -20.52 -0.08
N HIS A 261 31.72 -21.62 -0.47
CA HIS A 261 31.07 -22.68 -1.23
C HIS A 261 29.97 -23.42 -0.45
N ALA A 262 30.13 -23.61 0.86
CA ALA A 262 29.13 -24.23 1.72
C ALA A 262 27.90 -23.33 2.00
N LEU A 263 28.09 -22.02 2.10
CA LEU A 263 27.03 -21.06 2.47
C LEU A 263 26.36 -20.36 1.27
N GLY A 264 27.07 -20.27 0.15
CA GLY A 264 26.64 -19.61 -1.08
C GLY A 264 25.77 -20.51 -1.97
N ARG A 265 24.68 -19.97 -2.52
CA ARG A 265 23.78 -20.71 -3.42
C ARG A 265 24.32 -20.65 -4.86
N ARG A 266 24.37 -21.79 -5.55
CA ARG A 266 24.61 -21.85 -7.00
C ARG A 266 23.29 -21.88 -7.76
N GLU A 267 23.24 -21.26 -8.94
CA GLU A 267 22.10 -21.34 -9.86
C GLU A 267 22.50 -22.07 -11.14
N LYS A 268 21.61 -22.93 -11.67
CA LYS A 268 21.87 -23.69 -12.91
C LYS A 268 22.19 -22.78 -14.11
N ALA A 269 21.64 -21.57 -14.14
CA ALA A 269 21.90 -20.58 -15.19
C ALA A 269 23.28 -19.90 -15.07
N HIS A 270 23.93 -19.95 -13.90
CA HIS A 270 25.21 -19.26 -13.63
C HIS A 270 26.11 -20.13 -12.73
N PRO A 271 26.57 -21.32 -13.19
CA PRO A 271 27.22 -22.32 -12.32
C PRO A 271 28.58 -21.89 -11.73
N GLY A 272 29.28 -20.96 -12.40
CA GLY A 272 30.54 -20.36 -11.94
C GLY A 272 30.37 -19.16 -10.99
N HIS A 273 29.21 -19.01 -10.36
CA HIS A 273 28.95 -17.95 -9.38
C HIS A 273 28.24 -18.47 -8.13
N LEU A 274 28.55 -17.84 -6.99
CA LEU A 274 27.86 -18.00 -5.71
C LEU A 274 26.94 -16.80 -5.48
N LEU A 275 25.81 -17.05 -4.84
CA LEU A 275 24.81 -16.06 -4.48
C LEU A 275 24.65 -16.03 -2.96
N PHE A 276 24.67 -14.81 -2.41
CA PHE A 276 24.45 -14.53 -0.98
C PHE A 276 23.32 -13.52 -0.82
N SER A 277 22.47 -13.72 0.18
CA SER A 277 21.38 -12.78 0.48
C SER A 277 21.93 -11.48 1.04
N SER A 278 21.47 -10.35 0.49
CA SER A 278 21.89 -9.00 0.81
C SER A 278 20.64 -8.11 0.89
N PRO A 279 19.77 -8.31 1.90
CA PRO A 279 18.60 -7.46 2.09
C PRO A 279 19.05 -6.02 2.33
N ASN A 280 18.34 -5.05 1.76
CA ASN A 280 18.65 -3.63 1.94
C ASN A 280 17.49 -2.90 2.62
N ILE A 281 17.84 -1.92 3.46
CA ILE A 281 16.90 -1.03 4.15
C ILE A 281 17.38 0.40 3.90
N MET A 282 16.46 1.29 3.53
CA MET A 282 16.63 2.73 3.59
C MET A 282 15.80 3.25 4.76
N ALA A 283 16.45 3.83 5.77
CA ALA A 283 15.78 4.46 6.90
C ALA A 283 16.06 5.97 6.89
N THR A 284 15.10 6.79 7.29
CA THR A 284 15.19 8.25 7.23
C THR A 284 14.86 8.87 8.58
N PHE A 285 15.59 9.91 8.96
CA PHE A 285 15.50 10.56 10.27
C PHE A 285 15.44 12.07 10.08
N THR A 286 14.60 12.73 10.87
CA THR A 286 14.59 14.19 11.05
C THR A 286 15.07 14.50 12.47
N LYS A 287 15.23 15.79 12.82
CA LYS A 287 15.58 16.19 14.20
C LYS A 287 14.64 15.64 15.28
N HIS A 288 13.43 15.23 14.90
CA HIS A 288 12.42 14.64 15.78
C HIS A 288 12.69 13.17 16.14
N ALA A 289 13.68 12.50 15.52
CA ALA A 289 14.00 11.09 15.77
C ALA A 289 14.41 10.77 17.22
N ILE A 290 14.79 11.78 18.02
CA ILE A 290 15.16 11.65 19.43
C ILE A 290 13.99 11.89 20.41
N ALA A 291 12.78 12.23 19.93
CA ALA A 291 11.63 12.62 20.76
C ALA A 291 10.85 11.44 21.40
N LEU A 292 11.41 10.22 21.39
CA LEU A 292 10.78 9.04 22.03
C LEU A 292 10.59 9.19 23.55
N PRO A 293 11.57 9.71 24.33
CA PRO A 293 11.42 9.85 25.78
C PRO A 293 10.22 10.72 26.18
N ASP A 294 9.92 11.75 25.39
CA ASP A 294 8.82 12.69 25.63
C ASP A 294 7.44 12.01 25.54
N LEU A 295 7.30 11.04 24.62
CA LEU A 295 6.12 10.18 24.56
C LEU A 295 6.12 9.18 25.73
N MET A 296 7.24 8.51 25.97
CA MET A 296 7.34 7.46 27.00
C MET A 296 7.07 7.99 28.42
N ALA A 297 7.41 9.24 28.71
CA ALA A 297 7.11 9.92 29.98
C ALA A 297 5.59 10.11 30.23
N GLN A 298 4.77 10.04 29.17
CA GLN A 298 3.32 10.21 29.21
C GLN A 298 2.55 8.89 29.08
N MET A 299 3.24 7.77 28.86
CA MET A 299 2.64 6.46 28.65
C MET A 299 2.70 5.61 29.94
N PRO A 300 1.71 4.73 30.18
CA PRO A 300 1.77 3.79 31.29
C PRO A 300 2.95 2.82 31.13
N LEU A 301 3.54 2.41 32.25
CA LEU A 301 4.64 1.44 32.28
C LEU A 301 4.22 0.11 31.63
N PHE A 302 4.97 -0.31 30.62
CA PHE A 302 4.70 -1.52 29.84
C PHE A 302 5.63 -2.68 30.26
N ASN A 303 5.06 -3.72 30.87
CA ASN A 303 5.75 -4.99 31.08
C ASN A 303 5.82 -5.77 29.76
N LYS A 304 7.00 -6.35 29.46
CA LYS A 304 7.38 -6.86 28.13
C LYS A 304 6.76 -8.21 27.73
N ASP A 305 5.71 -8.65 28.40
CA ASP A 305 5.26 -10.05 28.35
C ASP A 305 4.37 -10.41 27.15
N ARG A 306 4.02 -9.43 26.30
CA ARG A 306 3.17 -9.69 25.12
C ARG A 306 3.94 -10.31 23.95
N ARG A 307 3.78 -11.62 23.76
CA ARG A 307 4.25 -12.34 22.57
C ARG A 307 3.41 -11.98 21.34
N ILE A 308 4.04 -11.34 20.35
CA ILE A 308 3.47 -11.16 19.00
C ILE A 308 3.33 -12.53 18.31
N LYS A 309 2.18 -12.79 17.68
CA LYS A 309 1.88 -14.09 17.06
C LYS A 309 2.53 -14.24 15.68
N ASN A 310 2.47 -13.22 14.83
CA ASN A 310 3.07 -13.24 13.50
C ASN A 310 4.60 -13.26 13.58
N GLN A 311 5.25 -14.18 12.84
CA GLN A 311 6.71 -14.34 12.85
C GLN A 311 7.43 -13.30 12.00
N GLU A 312 6.88 -12.89 10.85
CA GLU A 312 7.44 -11.84 9.99
C GLU A 312 7.53 -10.51 10.75
N ALA A 313 6.46 -10.13 11.45
CA ALA A 313 6.44 -8.95 12.32
C ALA A 313 7.51 -9.02 13.43
N ARG A 314 7.81 -10.21 13.98
CA ARG A 314 8.86 -10.39 15.00
C ARG A 314 10.29 -10.21 14.49
N LEU A 315 10.51 -10.19 13.17
CA LEU A 315 11.80 -9.84 12.58
C LEU A 315 12.04 -8.32 12.62
N HIS A 316 11.00 -7.52 12.84
CA HIS A 316 11.09 -6.07 12.95
C HIS A 316 11.23 -5.62 14.42
N ARG A 317 12.24 -4.80 14.70
CA ARG A 317 12.43 -4.19 16.03
C ARG A 317 11.78 -2.79 16.08
N PRO A 318 10.62 -2.61 16.73
CA PRO A 318 10.03 -1.29 16.93
C PRO A 318 10.94 -0.41 17.81
N ALA A 319 10.81 0.90 17.69
CA ALA A 319 11.47 1.86 18.59
C ALA A 319 10.93 1.73 20.02
N SER A 320 9.61 1.52 20.15
CA SER A 320 8.95 1.14 21.40
C SER A 320 7.59 0.46 21.11
N ILE A 321 7.09 -0.30 22.07
CA ILE A 321 5.69 -0.73 22.11
C ILE A 321 5.04 -0.01 23.29
N VAL A 322 3.99 0.75 23.02
CA VAL A 322 3.20 1.46 24.04
C VAL A 322 1.83 0.78 24.16
N ARG A 323 1.31 0.60 25.38
CA ARG A 323 -0.02 0.00 25.63
C ARG A 323 -0.97 1.01 26.27
N PRO A 324 -1.62 1.89 25.48
CA PRO A 324 -2.68 2.77 25.95
C PRO A 324 -3.76 2.00 26.72
N THR A 325 -4.05 2.44 27.95
CA THR A 325 -5.14 1.90 28.79
C THR A 325 -6.39 2.79 28.81
N GLN A 326 -6.33 3.93 28.12
CA GLN A 326 -7.38 4.95 28.06
C GLN A 326 -7.29 5.69 26.72
N ILE A 327 -8.41 6.23 26.22
CA ILE A 327 -8.46 6.88 24.90
C ILE A 327 -7.50 8.08 24.84
N GLN A 328 -7.33 8.80 25.94
CA GLN A 328 -6.43 9.94 26.10
C GLN A 328 -4.97 9.58 25.78
N HIS A 329 -4.52 8.38 26.17
CA HIS A 329 -3.18 7.89 25.82
C HIS A 329 -3.04 7.69 24.30
N ILE A 330 -4.08 7.21 23.60
CA ILE A 330 -4.10 7.10 22.14
C ILE A 330 -4.03 8.49 21.50
N GLN A 331 -4.83 9.45 21.99
CA GLN A 331 -4.80 10.83 21.52
C GLN A 331 -3.41 11.45 21.70
N GLN A 332 -2.73 11.17 22.81
CA GLN A 332 -1.37 11.65 23.05
C GLN A 332 -0.35 11.02 22.09
N CYS A 333 -0.44 9.73 21.78
CA CYS A 333 0.38 9.10 20.74
C CYS A 333 0.17 9.74 19.36
N VAL A 334 -1.09 10.01 18.98
CA VAL A 334 -1.43 10.64 17.69
C VAL A 334 -0.96 12.09 17.62
N LYS A 335 -1.20 12.87 18.68
CA LYS A 335 -0.75 14.26 18.78
C LYS A 335 0.78 14.33 18.68
N TRP A 336 1.48 13.49 19.42
CA TRP A 336 2.94 13.38 19.33
C TRP A 336 3.39 12.98 17.92
N ALA A 337 2.75 12.01 17.26
CA ALA A 337 3.10 11.61 15.90
C ALA A 337 2.89 12.74 14.87
N LEU A 338 1.86 13.57 15.05
CA LEU A 338 1.59 14.77 14.24
C LEU A 338 2.62 15.89 14.50
N GLU A 339 2.97 16.14 15.76
CA GLU A 339 3.97 17.16 16.17
C GLU A 339 5.38 16.81 15.71
N GLN A 340 5.76 15.52 15.80
CA GLN A 340 7.08 15.02 15.40
C GLN A 340 7.15 14.61 13.92
N ASN A 341 6.01 14.59 13.21
CA ASN A 341 5.86 14.16 11.81
C ASN A 341 6.43 12.73 11.58
N VAL A 342 5.98 11.76 12.38
CA VAL A 342 6.42 10.35 12.34
C VAL A 342 5.26 9.37 12.16
N GLY A 343 5.56 8.18 11.66
CA GLY A 343 4.59 7.10 11.52
C GLY A 343 4.38 6.29 12.82
N LEU A 344 3.26 5.56 12.85
CA LEU A 344 2.85 4.63 13.91
C LEU A 344 2.43 3.29 13.30
N THR A 345 2.58 2.19 14.05
CA THR A 345 1.92 0.90 13.74
C THR A 345 0.91 0.53 14.84
N ILE A 346 -0.05 -0.34 14.54
CA ILE A 346 -1.11 -0.75 15.48
C ILE A 346 -1.07 -2.27 15.70
N ILE A 347 -1.13 -2.70 16.96
CA ILE A 347 -1.15 -4.11 17.36
C ILE A 347 -2.51 -4.47 17.96
N GLY A 348 -3.46 -4.83 17.09
CA GLY A 348 -4.69 -5.55 17.44
C GLY A 348 -4.39 -7.01 17.81
N GLY A 349 -4.98 -7.99 17.11
CA GLY A 349 -4.76 -9.43 17.40
C GLY A 349 -3.33 -9.97 17.20
N SER A 350 -2.40 -9.17 16.66
CA SER A 350 -0.98 -9.50 16.36
C SER A 350 -0.71 -10.56 15.27
N HIS A 351 -1.68 -10.80 14.38
CA HIS A 351 -1.56 -11.76 13.27
C HIS A 351 -1.01 -11.19 11.95
N SER A 352 -1.01 -9.87 11.76
CA SER A 352 -0.48 -9.23 10.54
C SER A 352 1.05 -9.03 10.61
N GLY A 353 1.73 -9.17 9.47
CA GLY A 353 3.15 -8.84 9.33
C GLY A 353 3.45 -7.34 9.51
N GLN A 354 2.43 -6.49 9.36
CA GLN A 354 2.52 -5.02 9.40
C GLN A 354 2.38 -4.42 10.81
N CYS A 355 2.07 -5.21 11.85
CA CYS A 355 1.80 -4.67 13.19
C CYS A 355 3.05 -4.16 13.93
N LEU A 356 4.25 -4.61 13.55
CA LEU A 356 5.53 -4.09 14.00
C LEU A 356 6.35 -3.59 12.81
N TRP A 357 7.15 -2.54 13.02
CA TRP A 357 8.02 -1.99 11.98
C TRP A 357 9.35 -1.48 12.54
N PRO A 358 10.49 -1.59 11.82
CA PRO A 358 11.79 -1.20 12.35
C PRO A 358 11.85 0.29 12.73
N ASN A 359 12.25 0.57 13.97
CA ASN A 359 12.41 1.91 14.52
C ASN A 359 11.14 2.78 14.49
N VAL A 360 9.96 2.17 14.62
CA VAL A 360 8.66 2.87 14.71
C VAL A 360 7.97 2.54 16.05
N VAL A 361 7.13 3.45 16.54
CA VAL A 361 6.32 3.21 17.75
C VAL A 361 5.09 2.40 17.38
N ALA A 362 4.92 1.26 18.06
CA ALA A 362 3.77 0.38 17.88
C ALA A 362 2.77 0.57 19.04
N ILE A 363 1.50 0.81 18.70
CA ILE A 363 0.41 1.02 19.66
C ILE A 363 -0.33 -0.29 19.89
N ASP A 364 -0.21 -0.77 21.11
CA ASP A 364 -0.80 -2.01 21.60
C ASP A 364 -2.21 -1.77 22.13
N MET A 365 -3.21 -2.28 21.40
CA MET A 365 -4.63 -2.12 21.75
C MET A 365 -5.16 -3.16 22.74
N SER A 366 -4.32 -4.06 23.27
CA SER A 366 -4.75 -5.18 24.13
C SER A 366 -5.21 -4.80 25.54
N ALA A 367 -5.28 -3.51 25.89
CA ALA A 367 -5.97 -3.05 27.10
C ALA A 367 -7.42 -2.65 26.84
N PHE A 368 -7.83 -2.55 25.57
CA PHE A 368 -9.21 -2.37 25.14
C PHE A 368 -9.76 -3.75 24.73
N ASP A 369 -10.09 -4.57 25.73
CA ASP A 369 -10.46 -5.98 25.60
C ASP A 369 -11.92 -6.28 26.00
N GLN A 370 -12.75 -5.24 26.18
CA GLN A 370 -14.14 -5.37 26.57
C GLN A 370 -15.07 -5.69 25.40
N VAL A 371 -16.12 -6.44 25.72
CA VAL A 371 -17.22 -6.75 24.81
C VAL A 371 -18.51 -6.59 25.60
N HIS A 372 -19.44 -5.83 25.06
CA HIS A 372 -20.75 -5.54 25.64
C HIS A 372 -21.86 -5.89 24.65
N THR A 373 -22.98 -6.37 25.19
CA THR A 373 -24.19 -6.66 24.42
C THR A 373 -25.27 -5.63 24.73
N VAL A 374 -26.00 -5.21 23.70
CA VAL A 374 -27.21 -4.40 23.82
C VAL A 374 -28.33 -5.23 23.19
N ILE A 375 -29.24 -5.71 24.03
CA ILE A 375 -30.37 -6.54 23.60
C ILE A 375 -31.51 -5.60 23.20
N ALA A 376 -32.07 -5.79 22.02
CA ALA A 376 -33.29 -5.08 21.63
C ALA A 376 -34.50 -5.66 22.37
N GLU A 377 -35.26 -4.81 23.05
CA GLU A 377 -36.49 -5.21 23.72
C GLU A 377 -37.59 -5.51 22.69
N ARG A 378 -38.18 -6.71 22.77
CA ARG A 378 -39.33 -7.11 21.96
C ARG A 378 -40.62 -6.71 22.66
N GLU A 379 -40.99 -5.44 22.61
CA GLU A 379 -42.38 -5.08 22.81
C GLU A 379 -43.22 -5.59 21.63
N GLY A 380 -44.44 -6.07 21.89
CA GLY A 380 -45.24 -6.90 20.98
C GLY A 380 -45.90 -6.17 19.80
N GLY A 381 -45.16 -5.35 19.06
CA GLY A 381 -45.57 -4.68 17.82
C GLY A 381 -44.72 -5.08 16.61
N GLU A 382 -45.04 -4.54 15.43
CA GLU A 382 -44.28 -4.80 14.20
C GLU A 382 -42.79 -4.41 14.34
N PRO A 383 -41.87 -5.16 13.69
CA PRO A 383 -40.44 -4.93 13.82
C PRO A 383 -40.04 -3.60 13.18
N ASN A 384 -39.79 -2.60 14.03
CA ASN A 384 -39.19 -1.35 13.61
C ASN A 384 -37.74 -1.61 13.20
N PHE A 385 -37.21 -0.88 12.20
CA PHE A 385 -35.85 -1.14 11.69
C PHE A 385 -34.73 -0.92 12.73
N ASP A 386 -35.01 -0.24 13.85
CA ASP A 386 -34.08 -0.07 14.97
C ASP A 386 -34.01 -1.28 15.94
N SER A 387 -34.85 -2.32 15.78
CA SER A 387 -35.03 -3.43 16.74
C SER A 387 -33.95 -4.55 16.71
N THR A 388 -32.73 -4.27 16.24
CA THR A 388 -31.62 -5.26 16.18
C THR A 388 -30.73 -5.21 17.43
N SER A 389 -30.45 -6.38 18.02
CA SER A 389 -29.47 -6.50 19.10
C SER A 389 -28.05 -6.26 18.59
N LEU A 390 -27.25 -5.54 19.37
CA LEU A 390 -25.91 -5.08 18.99
C LEU A 390 -24.82 -5.63 19.92
N VAL A 391 -23.62 -5.78 19.37
CA VAL A 391 -22.39 -6.09 20.12
C VAL A 391 -21.38 -4.98 19.94
N ILE A 392 -20.94 -4.38 21.04
CA ILE A 392 -19.83 -3.43 21.06
C ILE A 392 -18.60 -4.22 21.47
N ALA A 393 -17.61 -4.33 20.59
CA ALA A 393 -16.35 -5.04 20.85
C ALA A 393 -15.16 -4.10 20.69
N GLU A 394 -14.29 -4.08 21.67
CA GLU A 394 -13.08 -3.27 21.67
C GLU A 394 -11.96 -3.86 20.80
N ALA A 395 -11.05 -3.01 20.32
CA ALA A 395 -10.10 -3.37 19.27
C ALA A 395 -8.99 -4.37 19.69
N GLY A 396 -8.83 -4.61 20.99
CA GLY A 396 -7.96 -5.63 21.56
C GLY A 396 -8.62 -7.02 21.69
N CYS A 397 -9.94 -7.13 21.57
CA CYS A 397 -10.65 -8.40 21.59
C CYS A 397 -10.22 -9.33 20.44
N ASN A 398 -10.23 -10.64 20.68
CA ASN A 398 -10.12 -11.64 19.64
C ASN A 398 -11.48 -12.28 19.35
N THR A 399 -11.63 -12.93 18.19
CA THR A 399 -12.88 -13.57 17.77
C THR A 399 -13.44 -14.54 18.82
N GLY A 400 -12.59 -15.37 19.44
CA GLY A 400 -13.04 -16.30 20.47
C GLY A 400 -13.61 -15.62 21.72
N ASP A 401 -13.15 -14.41 22.05
CA ASP A 401 -13.63 -13.64 23.19
C ASP A 401 -15.01 -13.04 22.93
N ILE A 402 -15.24 -12.58 21.70
CA ILE A 402 -16.54 -12.07 21.25
C ILE A 402 -17.54 -13.23 21.18
N ILE A 403 -17.21 -14.32 20.48
CA ILE A 403 -18.11 -15.46 20.28
C ILE A 403 -18.50 -16.11 21.62
N ARG A 404 -17.56 -16.32 22.55
CA ARG A 404 -17.87 -16.84 23.90
C ARG A 404 -18.88 -15.95 24.64
N LYS A 405 -18.70 -14.63 24.60
CA LYS A 405 -19.59 -13.67 25.29
C LYS A 405 -20.95 -13.52 24.61
N THR A 406 -21.04 -13.56 23.28
CA THR A 406 -22.32 -13.46 22.58
C THR A 406 -23.15 -14.73 22.72
N MET A 407 -22.51 -15.91 22.63
CA MET A 407 -23.22 -17.19 22.76
C MET A 407 -23.82 -17.40 24.14
N ALA A 408 -23.18 -16.88 25.20
CA ALA A 408 -23.72 -16.88 26.56
C ALA A 408 -25.08 -16.14 26.69
N VAL A 409 -25.44 -15.27 25.73
CA VAL A 409 -26.76 -14.61 25.64
C VAL A 409 -27.57 -15.03 24.41
N GLY A 410 -27.23 -16.18 23.79
CA GLY A 410 -27.96 -16.72 22.63
C GLY A 410 -27.71 -16.01 21.30
N LEU A 411 -26.64 -15.21 21.19
CA LEU A 411 -26.30 -14.42 20.01
C LEU A 411 -24.96 -14.86 19.37
N THR A 412 -24.73 -14.43 18.13
CA THR A 412 -23.46 -14.58 17.41
C THR A 412 -23.23 -13.38 16.48
N VAL A 413 -22.00 -13.24 15.99
CA VAL A 413 -21.56 -12.27 14.97
C VAL A 413 -20.77 -13.06 13.91
N PRO A 414 -20.94 -12.80 12.60
CA PRO A 414 -20.07 -13.41 11.59
C PRO A 414 -18.64 -12.90 11.79
N LEU A 415 -17.73 -13.76 12.24
CA LEU A 415 -16.33 -13.43 12.51
C LEU A 415 -15.42 -14.49 11.86
N GLY A 416 -14.10 -14.31 11.96
CA GLY A 416 -13.12 -15.20 11.35
C GLY A 416 -13.04 -16.59 11.98
N ALA A 417 -12.68 -17.59 11.18
CA ALA A 417 -12.61 -19.00 11.61
C ALA A 417 -11.58 -19.31 12.72
N ARG A 418 -10.63 -18.40 13.02
CA ARG A 418 -9.59 -18.61 14.05
C ARG A 418 -9.93 -17.85 15.33
N PRO A 419 -10.01 -18.49 16.51
CA PRO A 419 -10.41 -17.80 17.75
C PRO A 419 -9.42 -16.73 18.21
N SER A 420 -8.15 -16.82 17.81
CA SER A 420 -7.06 -15.94 18.25
C SER A 420 -6.88 -14.67 17.40
N VAL A 421 -7.60 -14.48 16.30
CA VAL A 421 -7.50 -13.26 15.46
C VAL A 421 -8.26 -12.09 16.08
N GLY A 422 -7.77 -10.87 15.87
CA GLY A 422 -8.36 -9.63 16.43
C GLY A 422 -8.59 -8.56 15.35
N SER A 423 -8.87 -7.33 15.79
CA SER A 423 -9.41 -6.19 15.01
C SER A 423 -8.98 -6.05 13.55
N GLY A 424 -7.70 -6.26 13.22
CA GLY A 424 -7.22 -6.23 11.84
C GLY A 424 -8.03 -7.10 10.86
N LEU A 425 -8.52 -8.27 11.29
CA LEU A 425 -9.29 -9.16 10.41
C LEU A 425 -10.68 -8.59 10.08
N TRP A 426 -11.43 -8.14 11.11
CA TRP A 426 -12.83 -7.70 10.96
C TRP A 426 -12.94 -6.31 10.33
N LEU A 427 -11.87 -5.50 10.39
CA LEU A 427 -11.75 -4.25 9.64
C LEU A 427 -11.26 -4.46 8.18
N GLN A 428 -10.82 -5.66 7.79
CA GLN A 428 -10.29 -5.97 6.46
C GLN A 428 -11.16 -6.93 5.65
N GLY A 429 -12.41 -7.15 6.05
CA GLY A 429 -13.29 -8.19 5.50
C GLY A 429 -13.70 -9.15 6.60
N GLY A 430 -12.93 -10.22 6.78
CA GLY A 430 -13.18 -11.25 7.80
C GLY A 430 -14.03 -12.38 7.25
N ILE A 431 -13.33 -13.41 6.76
CA ILE A 431 -13.90 -14.66 6.23
C ILE A 431 -13.90 -15.70 7.35
N GLY A 432 -15.02 -16.40 7.52
CA GLY A 432 -15.22 -17.47 8.50
C GLY A 432 -16.54 -18.21 8.27
N HIS A 433 -16.88 -19.13 9.17
CA HIS A 433 -17.90 -20.17 8.93
C HIS A 433 -19.31 -19.66 8.63
N LEU A 434 -19.67 -18.46 9.10
CA LEU A 434 -20.98 -17.83 8.83
C LEU A 434 -21.00 -16.94 7.57
N ALA A 435 -19.88 -16.79 6.85
CA ALA A 435 -19.78 -15.80 5.78
C ALA A 435 -20.80 -16.05 4.65
N ARG A 436 -20.99 -17.30 4.23
CA ARG A 436 -21.99 -17.70 3.22
C ARG A 436 -23.44 -17.41 3.63
N LEU A 437 -23.72 -17.27 4.93
CA LEU A 437 -25.06 -17.07 5.47
C LEU A 437 -25.36 -15.61 5.84
N HIS A 438 -24.34 -14.86 6.30
CA HIS A 438 -24.51 -13.54 6.90
C HIS A 438 -23.57 -12.45 6.33
N GLY A 439 -22.74 -12.78 5.34
CA GLY A 439 -21.74 -11.87 4.77
C GLY A 439 -20.44 -11.86 5.57
N LEU A 440 -19.49 -11.03 5.14
CA LEU A 440 -18.19 -10.89 5.82
C LEU A 440 -18.37 -10.26 7.21
N ALA A 441 -17.38 -10.42 8.09
CA ALA A 441 -17.40 -9.76 9.39
C ALA A 441 -17.55 -8.24 9.28
N CYS A 442 -16.92 -7.65 8.27
CA CYS A 442 -17.06 -6.23 7.99
C CYS A 442 -18.47 -5.84 7.56
N ASP A 443 -19.29 -6.74 7.00
CA ASP A 443 -20.65 -6.41 6.53
C ASP A 443 -21.60 -6.13 7.72
N ALA A 444 -21.46 -6.89 8.81
CA ALA A 444 -22.18 -6.70 10.06
C ALA A 444 -21.75 -5.44 10.85
N LEU A 445 -20.65 -4.78 10.47
CA LEU A 445 -20.15 -3.57 11.15
C LEU A 445 -21.05 -2.37 10.80
N VAL A 446 -21.69 -1.80 11.83
CA VAL A 446 -22.63 -0.67 11.71
C VAL A 446 -22.17 0.62 12.40
N GLY A 447 -21.15 0.56 13.25
CA GLY A 447 -20.55 1.76 13.86
C GLY A 447 -19.19 1.53 14.49
N ALA A 448 -18.51 2.62 14.86
CA ALA A 448 -17.19 2.58 15.50
C ALA A 448 -16.90 3.80 16.39
N ILE A 449 -16.03 3.61 17.38
CA ILE A 449 -15.28 4.67 18.07
C ILE A 449 -13.82 4.59 17.60
N MET A 450 -13.24 5.73 17.22
CA MET A 450 -11.86 5.81 16.75
C MET A 450 -11.19 7.14 17.13
N VAL A 451 -9.86 7.18 17.17
CA VAL A 451 -9.10 8.42 17.21
C VAL A 451 -8.67 8.79 15.78
N SER A 452 -9.05 9.99 15.34
CA SER A 452 -8.64 10.56 14.06
C SER A 452 -7.14 10.81 14.05
N VAL A 453 -6.42 10.27 13.05
CA VAL A 453 -4.99 10.56 12.87
C VAL A 453 -4.71 11.86 12.13
N ALA A 454 -5.74 12.55 11.61
CA ALA A 454 -5.62 13.91 11.10
C ALA A 454 -5.67 14.99 12.19
N SER A 455 -6.42 14.76 13.28
CA SER A 455 -6.71 15.80 14.30
C SER A 455 -6.49 15.39 15.76
N GLY A 456 -6.29 14.10 16.06
CA GLY A 456 -6.24 13.59 17.43
C GLY A 456 -7.59 13.59 18.16
N GLN A 457 -8.69 13.94 17.49
CA GLN A 457 -10.04 13.92 18.08
C GLN A 457 -10.60 12.50 18.19
N VAL A 458 -11.43 12.27 19.21
CA VAL A 458 -12.23 11.05 19.33
C VAL A 458 -13.46 11.21 18.45
N LEU A 459 -13.60 10.31 17.47
CA LEU A 459 -14.74 10.25 16.56
C LEU A 459 -15.66 9.08 16.94
N TYR A 460 -16.97 9.29 16.82
CA TYR A 460 -17.92 8.21 16.60
C TYR A 460 -18.39 8.22 15.14
N VAL A 461 -18.65 7.03 14.61
CA VAL A 461 -19.00 6.79 13.21
C VAL A 461 -20.17 5.82 13.16
N GLY A 462 -21.20 6.11 12.38
CA GLY A 462 -22.36 5.24 12.20
C GLY A 462 -23.17 5.00 13.50
N ARG A 463 -23.77 3.81 13.61
CA ARG A 463 -24.70 3.44 14.69
C ARG A 463 -23.95 3.03 15.97
N VAL A 464 -23.50 4.01 16.74
CA VAL A 464 -22.98 3.79 18.11
C VAL A 464 -24.06 4.15 19.15
N PRO A 465 -24.47 3.25 20.07
CA PRO A 465 -25.45 3.58 21.10
C PRO A 465 -24.93 4.63 22.08
N SER A 466 -25.76 5.59 22.49
CA SER A 466 -25.35 6.78 23.25
C SER A 466 -24.57 6.47 24.53
N LYS A 467 -24.90 5.37 25.23
CA LYS A 467 -24.19 4.90 26.45
C LYS A 467 -22.71 4.55 26.21
N TYR A 468 -22.34 4.18 24.99
CA TYR A 468 -20.98 3.79 24.60
C TYR A 468 -20.23 4.87 23.80
N ARG A 469 -20.79 6.09 23.69
CA ARG A 469 -20.08 7.24 23.11
C ARG A 469 -19.23 7.91 24.20
N PRO A 470 -17.90 8.02 24.04
CA PRO A 470 -17.06 8.71 25.01
C PRO A 470 -17.45 10.19 25.17
N ALA A 471 -17.25 10.73 26.37
CA ALA A 471 -17.46 12.16 26.62
C ALA A 471 -16.54 12.99 25.70
N GLY A 472 -17.11 13.98 25.01
CA GLY A 472 -16.39 14.81 24.03
C GLY A 472 -16.12 14.15 22.68
N ALA A 473 -16.60 12.93 22.43
CA ALA A 473 -16.55 12.34 21.09
C ALA A 473 -17.48 13.09 20.13
N VAL A 474 -16.99 13.40 18.93
CA VAL A 474 -17.75 14.10 17.88
C VAL A 474 -18.10 13.13 16.75
N GLN A 475 -19.15 13.42 15.98
CA GLN A 475 -19.45 12.63 14.79
C GLN A 475 -18.43 12.95 13.69
N SER A 476 -18.03 11.95 12.90
CA SER A 476 -17.22 12.21 11.70
C SER A 476 -17.98 13.10 10.70
N GLU A 477 -17.33 14.15 10.20
CA GLU A 477 -17.90 15.02 9.14
C GLU A 477 -18.17 14.25 7.83
N VAL A 478 -17.48 13.12 7.65
CA VAL A 478 -17.61 12.20 6.52
C VAL A 478 -17.99 10.80 7.02
N ASP A 479 -18.99 10.74 7.91
CA ASP A 479 -19.49 9.54 8.59
C ASP A 479 -19.62 8.32 7.67
N GLY A 480 -20.40 8.43 6.58
CA GLY A 480 -20.63 7.34 5.64
C GLY A 480 -19.37 6.85 4.92
N ASP A 481 -18.49 7.75 4.49
CA ASP A 481 -17.19 7.38 3.88
C ASP A 481 -16.26 6.73 4.91
N THR A 482 -16.28 7.20 6.16
CA THR A 482 -15.45 6.65 7.25
C THR A 482 -15.92 5.23 7.59
N LEU A 483 -17.23 5.02 7.72
CA LEU A 483 -17.82 3.71 7.96
C LEU A 483 -17.49 2.76 6.81
N TRP A 484 -17.75 3.18 5.57
CA TRP A 484 -17.43 2.42 4.36
C TRP A 484 -15.96 1.99 4.30
N ALA A 485 -15.04 2.89 4.66
CA ALA A 485 -13.60 2.64 4.69
C ALA A 485 -13.18 1.62 5.77
N LEU A 486 -13.80 1.69 6.96
CA LEU A 486 -13.60 0.71 8.04
C LEU A 486 -14.14 -0.68 7.68
N LYS A 487 -15.14 -0.77 6.78
CA LYS A 487 -15.70 -2.03 6.28
C LYS A 487 -14.83 -2.72 5.21
N GLY A 488 -13.49 -2.74 5.36
CA GLY A 488 -12.63 -3.54 4.48
C GLY A 488 -11.18 -3.07 4.27
N ALA A 489 -10.83 -1.82 4.61
CA ALA A 489 -9.47 -1.30 4.40
C ALA A 489 -8.61 -1.20 5.69
N GLY A 490 -9.06 -1.82 6.78
CA GLY A 490 -8.26 -2.05 7.98
C GLY A 490 -7.93 -0.78 8.75
N THR A 491 -6.72 -0.74 9.32
CA THR A 491 -6.22 0.36 10.14
C THR A 491 -5.72 1.56 9.31
N ASN A 492 -6.25 1.80 8.11
CA ASN A 492 -5.71 2.83 7.20
C ASN A 492 -6.08 4.27 7.58
N PHE A 493 -7.17 4.50 8.32
CA PHE A 493 -7.80 5.84 8.44
C PHE A 493 -7.92 6.39 9.87
N GLY A 494 -7.47 5.62 10.87
CA GLY A 494 -7.42 6.04 12.26
C GLY A 494 -7.27 4.88 13.22
N ILE A 495 -7.13 5.19 14.51
CA ILE A 495 -6.94 4.17 15.56
C ILE A 495 -8.30 3.81 16.13
N VAL A 496 -8.85 2.69 15.66
CA VAL A 496 -10.13 2.14 16.14
C VAL A 496 -9.97 1.72 17.61
N VAL A 497 -10.88 2.20 18.46
CA VAL A 497 -10.96 1.84 19.88
C VAL A 497 -11.97 0.71 20.07
N SER A 498 -13.14 0.82 19.44
CA SER A 498 -14.19 -0.21 19.44
C SER A 498 -15.04 -0.12 18.18
N VAL A 499 -15.73 -1.21 17.85
CA VAL A 499 -16.74 -1.25 16.79
C VAL A 499 -18.03 -1.87 17.28
N VAL A 500 -19.10 -1.62 16.53
CA VAL A 500 -20.46 -2.08 16.81
C VAL A 500 -20.92 -2.99 15.69
N PHE A 501 -21.34 -4.20 16.06
CA PHE A 501 -21.90 -5.20 15.18
C PHE A 501 -23.39 -5.35 15.36
N GLU A 502 -24.07 -5.62 14.26
CA GLU A 502 -25.34 -6.35 14.29
C GLU A 502 -25.09 -7.82 14.62
N THR A 503 -26.08 -8.43 15.28
CA THR A 503 -26.00 -9.81 15.77
C THR A 503 -27.06 -10.69 15.12
N HIS A 504 -26.80 -12.00 15.13
CA HIS A 504 -27.76 -13.02 14.75
C HIS A 504 -27.99 -13.99 15.91
N ALA A 505 -29.04 -14.80 15.83
CA ALA A 505 -29.24 -15.90 16.79
C ALA A 505 -28.07 -16.89 16.73
N ALA A 506 -27.63 -17.36 17.89
CA ALA A 506 -26.62 -18.40 17.99
C ALA A 506 -27.03 -19.68 17.22
N ARG A 507 -26.02 -20.40 16.72
CA ARG A 507 -26.19 -21.58 15.86
C ARG A 507 -25.57 -22.81 16.50
N THR A 508 -26.11 -23.97 16.16
CA THR A 508 -25.44 -25.26 16.26
C THR A 508 -24.93 -25.65 14.87
N TYR A 509 -23.79 -26.32 14.82
CA TYR A 509 -23.11 -26.72 13.60
C TYR A 509 -22.95 -28.24 13.54
N SER A 510 -23.32 -28.84 12.43
CA SER A 510 -22.92 -30.20 12.08
C SER A 510 -21.66 -30.13 11.23
N VAL A 511 -20.59 -30.80 11.64
CA VAL A 511 -19.30 -30.80 10.96
C VAL A 511 -18.98 -32.22 10.52
N ARG A 512 -18.71 -32.40 9.22
CA ARG A 512 -18.35 -33.68 8.60
C ARG A 512 -17.00 -33.55 7.91
N ASN A 513 -16.16 -34.57 8.03
CA ASN A 513 -14.81 -34.55 7.48
C ASN A 513 -14.55 -35.76 6.55
N TRP A 514 -13.74 -35.54 5.51
CA TRP A 514 -13.23 -36.57 4.60
C TRP A 514 -11.74 -36.33 4.32
N SER A 515 -10.95 -37.40 4.23
CA SER A 515 -9.53 -37.40 3.85
C SER A 515 -9.28 -38.38 2.69
N ILE A 516 -9.40 -37.90 1.45
CA ILE A 516 -9.39 -38.74 0.25
C ILE A 516 -7.96 -38.84 -0.33
N PRO A 517 -7.33 -40.04 -0.37
CA PRO A 517 -6.06 -40.24 -1.06
C PRO A 517 -6.25 -40.23 -2.58
N LEU A 518 -5.36 -39.54 -3.30
CA LEU A 518 -5.44 -39.36 -4.76
C LEU A 518 -4.31 -40.11 -5.48
N LYS A 519 -4.62 -40.78 -6.59
CA LYS A 519 -3.67 -41.52 -7.44
C LYS A 519 -3.19 -40.64 -8.59
N GLY A 520 -2.42 -39.61 -8.22
CA GLY A 520 -1.78 -38.68 -9.15
C GLY A 520 -2.72 -37.63 -9.76
N ASN A 521 -2.17 -36.87 -10.70
CA ASN A 521 -2.71 -35.55 -11.07
C ASN A 521 -4.06 -35.60 -11.79
N HIS A 522 -4.33 -36.66 -12.55
CA HIS A 522 -5.61 -36.79 -13.25
C HIS A 522 -6.77 -37.00 -12.27
N GLU A 523 -6.62 -37.88 -11.28
CA GLU A 523 -7.65 -38.05 -10.23
C GLU A 523 -7.80 -36.79 -9.37
N ALA A 524 -6.69 -36.10 -9.07
CA ALA A 524 -6.74 -34.83 -8.34
C ALA A 524 -7.57 -33.75 -9.06
N ARG A 525 -7.36 -33.58 -10.37
CA ARG A 525 -8.15 -32.66 -11.21
C ARG A 525 -9.62 -33.05 -11.28
N LEU A 526 -9.92 -34.34 -11.48
CA LEU A 526 -11.30 -34.85 -11.50
C LEU A 526 -12.02 -34.62 -10.16
N LYS A 527 -11.37 -34.93 -9.02
CA LYS A 527 -11.96 -34.71 -7.69
C LYS A 527 -12.16 -33.23 -7.37
N LEU A 528 -11.24 -32.34 -7.78
CA LEU A 528 -11.45 -30.89 -7.67
C LEU A 528 -12.63 -30.40 -8.51
N HIS A 529 -12.78 -30.89 -9.74
CA HIS A 529 -13.91 -30.59 -10.61
C HIS A 529 -15.25 -31.10 -10.05
N ASP A 530 -15.29 -32.33 -9.54
CA ASP A 530 -16.49 -32.89 -8.93
C ASP A 530 -16.88 -32.19 -7.63
N PHE A 531 -15.88 -31.81 -6.81
CA PHE A 531 -16.09 -31.00 -5.63
C PHE A 531 -16.65 -29.61 -5.96
N ASP A 532 -16.01 -28.87 -6.87
CA ASP A 532 -16.45 -27.56 -7.39
C ASP A 532 -17.89 -27.61 -7.93
N ARG A 533 -18.25 -28.69 -8.63
CA ARG A 533 -19.63 -28.94 -9.08
C ARG A 533 -20.60 -29.16 -7.91
N CYS A 534 -20.22 -29.92 -6.89
CA CYS A 534 -21.05 -30.18 -5.72
C CYS A 534 -21.28 -28.93 -4.86
N THR A 535 -20.25 -28.12 -4.63
CA THR A 535 -20.33 -26.94 -3.77
C THR A 535 -21.33 -25.90 -4.28
N ARG A 536 -21.53 -25.81 -5.60
CA ARG A 536 -22.58 -24.97 -6.24
C ARG A 536 -24.02 -25.36 -5.89
N THR A 537 -24.27 -26.62 -5.51
CA THR A 537 -25.61 -27.10 -5.13
C THR A 537 -25.92 -26.91 -3.64
N LEU A 538 -24.92 -26.54 -2.83
CA LEU A 538 -25.08 -26.35 -1.40
C LEU A 538 -25.88 -25.09 -1.06
N THR A 539 -26.84 -25.23 -0.15
CA THR A 539 -27.61 -24.10 0.37
C THR A 539 -26.72 -23.11 1.13
N ARG A 540 -27.22 -21.89 1.40
CA ARG A 540 -26.51 -20.85 2.17
C ARG A 540 -26.24 -21.23 3.63
N HIS A 541 -26.91 -22.24 4.16
CA HIS A 541 -26.66 -22.77 5.51
C HIS A 541 -25.45 -23.72 5.58
N CYS A 542 -24.96 -24.18 4.43
CA CYS A 542 -23.84 -25.10 4.31
C CYS A 542 -22.61 -24.43 3.67
N SER A 543 -21.42 -24.72 4.17
CA SER A 543 -20.13 -24.40 3.54
C SER A 543 -19.24 -25.64 3.47
N ALA A 544 -18.59 -25.87 2.33
CA ALA A 544 -17.66 -26.98 2.14
C ALA A 544 -16.26 -26.46 1.82
N ASP A 545 -15.34 -26.58 2.76
CA ASP A 545 -13.96 -26.13 2.62
C ASP A 545 -13.06 -27.30 2.24
N ALA A 546 -12.13 -27.09 1.29
CA ALA A 546 -11.24 -28.13 0.76
C ALA A 546 -9.76 -27.86 1.06
N TYR A 547 -9.01 -28.94 1.28
CA TYR A 547 -7.60 -28.92 1.64
C TYR A 547 -6.83 -29.80 0.67
N LEU A 548 -5.93 -29.21 -0.11
CA LEU A 548 -4.95 -29.95 -0.89
C LEU A 548 -3.65 -30.00 -0.11
N TYR A 549 -3.21 -31.20 0.25
CA TYR A 549 -1.99 -31.45 1.02
C TYR A 549 -1.37 -32.78 0.60
N SER A 550 -0.28 -33.17 1.27
CA SER A 550 0.29 -34.50 1.11
C SER A 550 0.57 -35.16 2.45
N ASN A 551 0.40 -36.48 2.47
CA ASN A 551 0.75 -37.36 3.57
C ASN A 551 1.45 -38.59 2.96
N ASN A 552 2.59 -39.00 3.52
CA ASN A 552 3.42 -40.10 3.00
C ASN A 552 3.66 -40.03 1.48
N GLU A 553 4.07 -38.85 1.00
CA GLU A 553 4.33 -38.51 -0.42
C GLU A 553 3.10 -38.54 -1.35
N GLN A 554 1.98 -39.14 -0.95
CA GLN A 554 0.72 -39.13 -1.69
C GLN A 554 -0.05 -37.82 -1.50
N ILE A 555 -0.67 -37.31 -2.57
CA ILE A 555 -1.57 -36.15 -2.53
C ILE A 555 -2.91 -36.56 -1.92
N HIS A 556 -3.46 -35.74 -1.04
CA HIS A 556 -4.77 -35.93 -0.43
C HIS A 556 -5.67 -34.71 -0.69
N LEU A 557 -6.96 -34.97 -0.87
CA LEU A 557 -8.03 -33.98 -0.80
C LEU A 557 -8.77 -34.16 0.53
N GLY A 558 -8.51 -33.27 1.47
CA GLY A 558 -9.32 -33.11 2.67
C GLY A 558 -10.56 -32.28 2.36
N VAL A 559 -11.70 -32.59 2.95
CA VAL A 559 -12.92 -31.77 2.88
C VAL A 559 -13.56 -31.66 4.26
N THR A 560 -13.96 -30.45 4.65
CA THR A 560 -14.82 -30.21 5.82
C THR A 560 -16.13 -29.59 5.34
N LEU A 561 -17.26 -30.27 5.57
CA LEU A 561 -18.60 -29.73 5.35
C LEU A 561 -19.18 -29.27 6.69
N ILE A 562 -19.61 -28.01 6.74
CA ILE A 562 -20.22 -27.38 7.91
C ILE A 562 -21.65 -27.00 7.54
N GLU A 563 -22.63 -27.49 8.29
CA GLU A 563 -24.04 -27.11 8.19
C GLU A 563 -24.48 -26.37 9.45
N SER A 564 -25.12 -25.21 9.30
CA SER A 564 -25.50 -24.33 10.41
C SER A 564 -27.02 -24.22 10.61
N ALA A 565 -27.49 -24.52 11.82
CA ALA A 565 -28.91 -24.53 12.19
C ALA A 565 -29.19 -23.73 13.47
N THR A 566 -30.41 -23.19 13.60
CA THR A 566 -30.91 -22.56 14.84
C THR A 566 -31.63 -23.55 15.76
N THR A 567 -31.97 -24.74 15.27
CA THR A 567 -32.64 -25.83 16.00
C THR A 567 -31.97 -27.16 15.65
N LYS A 568 -32.02 -28.16 16.54
CA LYS A 568 -31.34 -29.46 16.41
C LYS A 568 -31.90 -30.41 15.31
N VAL A 569 -32.50 -29.89 14.25
CA VAL A 569 -33.09 -30.72 13.18
C VAL A 569 -32.06 -30.95 12.07
N LEU A 570 -31.73 -32.22 11.79
CA LEU A 570 -30.92 -32.61 10.64
C LEU A 570 -31.68 -32.34 9.34
N SER A 571 -31.07 -31.62 8.39
CA SER A 571 -31.57 -31.50 7.02
C SER A 571 -31.05 -32.65 6.14
N GLN A 572 -31.84 -33.05 5.15
CA GLN A 572 -31.59 -34.23 4.30
C GLN A 572 -30.78 -33.91 3.01
N SER A 573 -30.10 -32.77 2.95
CA SER A 573 -29.56 -32.19 1.69
C SER A 573 -28.11 -32.59 1.33
N HIS A 574 -27.66 -33.79 1.71
CA HIS A 574 -26.23 -34.17 1.66
C HIS A 574 -25.89 -35.34 0.72
N THR A 575 -26.86 -35.90 0.00
CA THR A 575 -26.67 -37.09 -0.85
C THR A 575 -25.64 -36.90 -1.97
N LEU A 576 -25.62 -35.75 -2.63
CA LEU A 576 -24.71 -35.53 -3.78
C LEU A 576 -23.24 -35.52 -3.37
N ILE A 577 -22.90 -34.75 -2.32
CA ILE A 577 -21.52 -34.60 -1.86
C ILE A 577 -20.99 -35.89 -1.21
N GLY A 578 -21.82 -36.60 -0.43
CA GLY A 578 -21.47 -37.93 0.10
C GLY A 578 -21.28 -38.98 -1.00
N THR A 579 -22.04 -38.91 -2.10
CA THR A 579 -21.85 -39.82 -3.26
C THR A 579 -20.52 -39.56 -3.97
N VAL A 580 -20.07 -38.31 -4.04
CA VAL A 580 -18.84 -37.90 -4.74
C VAL A 580 -17.58 -38.11 -3.90
N LEU A 581 -17.65 -37.85 -2.59
CA LEU A 581 -16.52 -37.95 -1.67
C LEU A 581 -16.37 -39.35 -1.06
N GLY A 582 -17.46 -40.11 -0.94
CA GLY A 582 -17.49 -41.41 -0.26
C GLY A 582 -17.91 -41.30 1.21
N PRO A 583 -17.66 -42.35 2.03
CA PRO A 583 -18.01 -42.34 3.45
C PRO A 583 -17.26 -41.23 4.20
N GLU A 584 -17.93 -40.59 5.15
CA GLU A 584 -17.34 -39.57 6.04
C GLU A 584 -16.47 -40.22 7.13
N ASP A 585 -15.33 -39.60 7.45
CA ASP A 585 -14.39 -40.10 8.47
C ASP A 585 -14.88 -39.81 9.89
N ASN A 586 -15.58 -38.68 10.08
CA ASN A 586 -16.16 -38.26 11.34
C ASN A 586 -17.34 -37.29 11.11
N LEU A 587 -18.32 -37.32 12.02
CA LEU A 587 -19.47 -36.43 12.10
C LEU A 587 -19.63 -35.96 13.56
N GLU A 588 -19.50 -34.66 13.79
CA GLU A 588 -19.69 -34.03 15.09
C GLU A 588 -20.79 -32.96 15.04
N THR A 589 -21.42 -32.70 16.18
CA THR A 589 -22.39 -31.60 16.35
C THR A 589 -21.94 -30.71 17.50
N VAL A 590 -21.59 -29.47 17.19
CA VAL A 590 -20.93 -28.53 18.09
C VAL A 590 -21.61 -27.17 18.08
N ASP A 591 -21.33 -26.34 19.09
CA ASP A 591 -21.70 -24.93 19.09
C ASP A 591 -20.61 -24.07 18.41
N GLY A 592 -20.77 -22.75 18.39
CA GLY A 592 -19.79 -21.85 17.77
C GLY A 592 -18.44 -21.74 18.50
N VAL A 593 -18.31 -22.28 19.72
CA VAL A 593 -17.01 -22.39 20.41
C VAL A 593 -16.35 -23.72 20.07
N GLY A 594 -17.11 -24.82 20.12
CA GLY A 594 -16.63 -26.15 19.73
C GLY A 594 -16.21 -26.24 18.26
N LEU A 595 -16.86 -25.46 17.37
CA LEU A 595 -16.49 -25.38 15.96
C LEU A 595 -15.02 -24.99 15.74
N PHE A 596 -14.42 -24.19 16.63
CA PHE A 596 -13.00 -23.85 16.56
C PHE A 596 -12.06 -25.04 16.78
N GLU A 597 -12.52 -26.14 17.40
CA GLU A 597 -11.68 -27.31 17.71
C GLU A 597 -12.01 -28.54 16.84
N THR A 598 -13.14 -28.53 16.10
CA THR A 598 -13.57 -29.66 15.26
C THR A 598 -13.11 -29.56 13.78
N GLU A 599 -13.01 -28.35 13.21
CA GLU A 599 -12.62 -28.11 11.80
C GLU A 599 -11.23 -28.69 11.46
N MET A 600 -11.06 -29.38 10.31
CA MET A 600 -9.77 -29.99 9.91
C MET A 600 -8.59 -29.00 9.91
N TYR A 601 -8.82 -27.74 9.55
CA TYR A 601 -7.83 -26.66 9.64
C TYR A 601 -7.21 -26.49 11.03
N ILE A 602 -7.95 -26.85 12.08
CA ILE A 602 -7.57 -26.67 13.49
C ILE A 602 -7.27 -28.02 14.17
N SER A 603 -8.05 -29.06 13.91
CA SER A 603 -7.91 -30.40 14.51
C SER A 603 -6.89 -31.30 13.79
N GLY A 604 -6.98 -31.38 12.45
CA GLY A 604 -6.25 -32.37 11.64
C GLY A 604 -4.93 -31.88 11.07
N MET A 605 -4.90 -30.65 10.53
CA MET A 605 -3.73 -30.13 9.81
C MET A 605 -2.52 -29.90 10.74
N HIS A 606 -1.58 -30.85 10.70
CA HIS A 606 -0.31 -30.90 11.43
C HIS A 606 -0.42 -30.85 12.96
N GLY A 607 -1.42 -31.55 13.52
CA GLY A 607 -1.62 -31.64 14.98
C GLY A 607 -2.10 -30.34 15.61
N GLY A 608 -2.73 -29.48 14.80
CA GLY A 608 -3.24 -28.18 15.20
C GLY A 608 -2.16 -27.11 15.34
N HIS A 609 -2.49 -25.90 14.90
CA HIS A 609 -1.57 -24.75 14.95
C HIS A 609 -1.25 -24.30 16.39
N GLY A 610 -1.89 -24.89 17.41
CA GLY A 610 -1.68 -24.61 18.84
C GLY A 610 -0.41 -25.23 19.45
N GLY A 611 0.21 -26.22 18.81
CA GLY A 611 1.37 -26.92 19.38
C GLY A 611 2.66 -26.09 19.50
N GLY A 612 2.75 -24.95 18.81
CA GLY A 612 3.94 -24.07 18.82
C GLY A 612 5.21 -24.67 18.18
N LYS A 613 5.12 -25.88 17.59
CA LYS A 613 6.22 -26.64 16.99
C LYS A 613 6.51 -26.27 15.53
N THR A 614 5.66 -25.47 14.90
CA THR A 614 5.76 -25.07 13.49
C THR A 614 5.71 -23.55 13.32
N SER A 615 6.19 -23.12 12.17
CA SER A 615 6.19 -21.76 11.65
C SER A 615 5.43 -21.73 10.32
N SER A 616 4.76 -20.64 9.99
CA SER A 616 3.95 -20.55 8.77
C SER A 616 4.00 -19.19 8.09
N PHE A 617 3.93 -19.19 6.76
CA PHE A 617 3.76 -18.01 5.92
C PHE A 617 2.67 -18.28 4.88
N LYS A 618 1.80 -17.30 4.60
CA LYS A 618 0.65 -17.51 3.71
C LYS A 618 0.25 -16.26 2.94
N ARG A 619 -0.37 -16.46 1.78
CA ARG A 619 -1.07 -15.43 0.99
C ARG A 619 -2.38 -16.00 0.49
N CYS A 620 -3.38 -15.14 0.29
CA CYS A 620 -4.72 -15.55 -0.12
C CYS A 620 -5.18 -14.81 -1.37
N LEU A 621 -5.73 -15.58 -2.32
CA LEU A 621 -6.29 -15.14 -3.60
C LEU A 621 -7.74 -15.60 -3.72
N PHE A 622 -8.56 -14.81 -4.41
CA PHE A 622 -9.96 -15.14 -4.66
C PHE A 622 -10.10 -15.81 -6.03
N LEU A 623 -10.56 -17.05 -6.04
CA LEU A 623 -10.69 -17.88 -7.25
C LEU A 623 -12.16 -18.15 -7.57
N LYS A 624 -12.43 -18.34 -8.85
CA LYS A 624 -13.69 -18.88 -9.37
C LYS A 624 -13.41 -20.24 -10.01
N GLN A 625 -14.40 -21.13 -9.99
CA GLN A 625 -14.38 -22.41 -10.72
C GLN A 625 -13.06 -23.20 -10.52
N ILE A 626 -12.76 -23.64 -9.29
CA ILE A 626 -11.50 -24.35 -8.99
C ILE A 626 -11.35 -25.69 -9.73
N GLY A 627 -12.43 -26.18 -10.35
CA GLY A 627 -12.45 -27.31 -11.27
C GLY A 627 -12.05 -26.99 -12.71
N ALA A 628 -11.84 -25.72 -13.07
CA ALA A 628 -11.33 -25.33 -14.38
C ALA A 628 -9.89 -25.84 -14.57
N VAL A 629 -9.55 -26.28 -15.78
CA VAL A 629 -8.30 -27.00 -16.06
C VAL A 629 -7.06 -26.17 -15.74
N ASP A 630 -7.06 -24.89 -16.11
CA ASP A 630 -5.96 -23.96 -15.83
C ASP A 630 -5.71 -23.74 -14.33
N ILE A 631 -6.78 -23.57 -13.54
CA ILE A 631 -6.68 -23.40 -12.09
C ILE A 631 -6.31 -24.73 -11.41
N ALA A 632 -6.99 -25.83 -11.75
CA ALA A 632 -6.72 -27.15 -11.17
C ALA A 632 -5.29 -27.62 -11.45
N ASP A 633 -4.75 -27.36 -12.65
CA ASP A 633 -3.38 -27.69 -13.00
C ASP A 633 -2.36 -26.95 -12.12
N VAL A 634 -2.56 -25.64 -11.88
CA VAL A 634 -1.70 -24.85 -10.99
C VAL A 634 -1.83 -25.32 -9.54
N LEU A 635 -3.04 -25.59 -9.04
CA LEU A 635 -3.27 -26.07 -7.67
C LEU A 635 -2.61 -27.43 -7.41
N VAL A 636 -2.69 -28.37 -8.36
CA VAL A 636 -2.06 -29.70 -8.23
C VAL A 636 -0.53 -29.59 -8.33
N ALA A 637 -0.01 -28.88 -9.33
CA ALA A 637 1.43 -28.68 -9.50
C ALA A 637 2.08 -27.93 -8.31
N ALA A 638 1.34 -27.03 -7.66
CA ALA A 638 1.78 -26.37 -6.44
C ALA A 638 2.02 -27.38 -5.29
N ILE A 639 1.15 -28.39 -5.13
CA ILE A 639 1.37 -29.44 -4.12
C ILE A 639 2.52 -30.37 -4.52
N GLU A 640 2.67 -30.75 -5.78
CA GLU A 640 3.82 -31.55 -6.23
C GLU A 640 5.16 -30.86 -5.96
N THR A 641 5.22 -29.55 -6.20
CA THR A 641 6.44 -28.73 -6.04
C THR A 641 6.66 -28.18 -4.63
N ARG A 642 5.90 -28.66 -3.64
CA ARG A 642 6.00 -28.21 -2.23
C ARG A 642 7.42 -28.43 -1.66
N PRO A 643 8.02 -27.43 -0.99
CA PRO A 643 9.37 -27.56 -0.41
C PRO A 643 9.38 -28.20 0.98
N SER A 644 8.21 -28.46 1.56
CA SER A 644 8.03 -29.13 2.85
C SER A 644 6.74 -29.95 2.79
N PRO A 645 6.70 -31.17 3.37
CA PRO A 645 5.48 -31.99 3.41
C PRO A 645 4.37 -31.34 4.26
N LEU A 646 4.69 -30.31 5.05
CA LEU A 646 3.73 -29.56 5.85
C LEU A 646 3.02 -28.44 5.07
N CYS A 647 3.42 -28.15 3.83
CA CYS A 647 2.77 -27.10 3.03
C CYS A 647 1.45 -27.60 2.43
N TYR A 648 0.45 -26.72 2.39
CA TYR A 648 -0.89 -27.05 1.90
C TYR A 648 -1.57 -25.83 1.26
N ILE A 649 -2.65 -26.10 0.52
CA ILE A 649 -3.57 -25.10 0.01
C ILE A 649 -4.94 -25.34 0.65
N HIS A 650 -5.54 -24.28 1.18
CA HIS A 650 -6.89 -24.30 1.76
C HIS A 650 -7.82 -23.45 0.87
N LEU A 651 -8.93 -24.03 0.43
CA LEU A 651 -9.94 -23.44 -0.45
C LEU A 651 -11.23 -23.27 0.37
N LEU A 652 -11.45 -22.08 0.94
CA LEU A 652 -12.64 -21.78 1.74
C LEU A 652 -13.79 -21.37 0.83
N GLN A 653 -14.98 -21.96 0.99
CA GLN A 653 -16.11 -21.69 0.10
C GLN A 653 -16.74 -20.31 0.34
N GLY A 654 -16.79 -19.50 -0.72
CA GLY A 654 -17.47 -18.22 -0.79
C GLY A 654 -18.90 -18.30 -1.34
N GLY A 655 -19.33 -17.24 -2.01
CA GLY A 655 -20.69 -17.09 -2.52
C GLY A 655 -21.75 -16.91 -1.42
N GLY A 656 -23.02 -17.13 -1.75
CA GLY A 656 -24.12 -16.89 -0.82
C GLY A 656 -24.22 -15.40 -0.44
N ALA A 657 -24.33 -15.10 0.85
CA ALA A 657 -24.52 -13.73 1.33
C ALA A 657 -23.38 -12.76 0.98
N LEU A 658 -22.16 -13.25 0.72
CA LEU A 658 -21.06 -12.40 0.24
C LEU A 658 -21.40 -11.72 -1.10
N SER A 659 -22.12 -12.43 -1.98
CA SER A 659 -22.46 -12.00 -3.34
C SER A 659 -23.73 -11.15 -3.43
N ASP A 660 -24.51 -11.06 -2.34
CA ASP A 660 -25.69 -10.16 -2.29
C ASP A 660 -25.27 -8.70 -2.08
N VAL A 661 -24.06 -8.48 -1.52
CA VAL A 661 -23.49 -7.16 -1.27
C VAL A 661 -22.71 -6.71 -2.50
N ALA A 662 -23.05 -5.54 -3.05
CA ALA A 662 -22.35 -4.97 -4.20
C ALA A 662 -20.87 -4.67 -3.89
N ASP A 663 -19.99 -4.82 -4.89
CA ASP A 663 -18.54 -4.59 -4.72
C ASP A 663 -18.20 -3.19 -4.20
N ASP A 664 -19.00 -2.16 -4.53
CA ASP A 664 -18.78 -0.78 -4.08
C ASP A 664 -19.46 -0.42 -2.74
N ALA A 665 -20.25 -1.32 -2.16
CA ALA A 665 -21.00 -1.08 -0.92
C ALA A 665 -20.11 -1.00 0.34
N THR A 666 -18.88 -1.52 0.28
CA THR A 666 -17.87 -1.45 1.35
C THR A 666 -16.48 -1.28 0.76
N ALA A 667 -15.47 -0.93 1.57
CA ALA A 667 -14.07 -0.93 1.11
C ALA A 667 -13.56 -2.30 0.61
N PHE A 668 -14.16 -3.41 1.06
CA PHE A 668 -13.89 -4.75 0.53
C PHE A 668 -14.59 -4.92 -0.84
N GLY A 669 -13.83 -4.70 -1.91
CA GLY A 669 -14.32 -4.65 -3.30
C GLY A 669 -14.04 -5.86 -4.18
N CYS A 670 -13.75 -7.01 -3.58
CA CYS A 670 -13.53 -8.26 -4.32
C CYS A 670 -14.53 -9.32 -3.81
N ARG A 671 -15.81 -9.24 -4.22
CA ARG A 671 -16.88 -10.15 -3.73
C ARG A 671 -17.25 -11.26 -4.70
N ASP A 672 -16.87 -11.11 -5.96
CA ASP A 672 -17.20 -12.04 -7.04
C ASP A 672 -16.23 -13.25 -7.10
N TRP A 673 -16.37 -14.20 -6.16
CA TRP A 673 -15.54 -15.41 -6.09
C TRP A 673 -16.25 -16.63 -5.47
N ASP A 674 -15.83 -17.82 -5.92
CA ASP A 674 -16.34 -19.11 -5.43
C ASP A 674 -15.51 -19.62 -4.24
N PHE A 675 -14.19 -19.38 -4.23
CA PHE A 675 -13.28 -19.86 -3.19
C PHE A 675 -12.21 -18.83 -2.80
N ALA A 676 -11.95 -18.69 -1.50
CA ALA A 676 -10.76 -18.01 -1.00
C ALA A 676 -9.63 -19.04 -0.86
N CYS A 677 -8.66 -18.97 -1.78
CA CYS A 677 -7.50 -19.86 -1.85
C CYS A 677 -6.37 -19.32 -0.99
N VAL A 678 -6.12 -19.94 0.17
CA VAL A 678 -5.04 -19.63 1.11
C VAL A 678 -3.88 -20.61 0.90
N ILE A 679 -2.82 -20.12 0.27
CA ILE A 679 -1.59 -20.88 0.01
C ILE A 679 -0.73 -20.80 1.28
N THR A 680 -0.52 -21.91 1.98
CA THR A 680 0.13 -21.91 3.30
C THR A 680 1.41 -22.74 3.28
N ALA A 681 2.54 -22.04 3.35
CA ALA A 681 3.84 -22.62 3.65
C ALA A 681 3.95 -22.92 5.15
N VAL A 682 4.44 -24.11 5.50
CA VAL A 682 4.69 -24.52 6.89
C VAL A 682 6.03 -25.24 6.98
N TRP A 683 6.79 -24.95 8.04
CA TRP A 683 8.05 -25.60 8.36
C TRP A 683 8.22 -25.77 9.88
N PRO A 684 9.08 -26.68 10.36
CA PRO A 684 9.41 -26.83 11.79
C PRO A 684 9.92 -25.51 12.40
N HIS A 685 9.60 -25.23 13.68
CA HIS A 685 9.86 -23.92 14.28
C HIS A 685 11.37 -23.60 14.42
N ASP A 686 12.15 -24.62 14.75
CA ASP A 686 13.62 -24.62 14.83
C ASP A 686 14.30 -24.37 13.48
N GLN A 687 13.63 -24.65 12.36
CA GLN A 687 14.15 -24.43 11.00
C GLN A 687 13.90 -23.01 10.48
N GLY A 688 13.61 -22.03 11.35
CA GLY A 688 13.50 -20.62 10.96
C GLY A 688 14.79 -20.08 10.31
N GLY A 689 14.67 -19.43 9.15
CA GLY A 689 15.81 -18.88 8.41
C GLY A 689 16.65 -19.89 7.61
N THR A 690 16.30 -21.18 7.65
CA THR A 690 16.93 -22.23 6.84
C THR A 690 16.51 -22.15 5.36
N GLU A 691 17.16 -22.96 4.51
CA GLU A 691 16.76 -23.10 3.10
C GLU A 691 15.32 -23.61 2.93
N VAL A 692 14.83 -24.50 3.82
CA VAL A 692 13.45 -24.99 3.80
C VAL A 692 12.46 -23.82 4.01
N ALA A 693 12.71 -22.98 5.02
CA ALA A 693 11.87 -21.82 5.31
C ALA A 693 11.87 -20.79 4.17
N LEU A 694 13.05 -20.47 3.61
CA LEU A 694 13.17 -19.55 2.47
C LEU A 694 12.51 -20.10 1.20
N GLY A 695 12.69 -21.41 0.93
CA GLY A 695 12.03 -22.11 -0.16
C GLY A 695 10.51 -22.11 -0.01
N ALA A 696 10.00 -22.32 1.21
CA ALA A 696 8.56 -22.29 1.51
C ALA A 696 7.94 -20.90 1.29
N VAL A 697 8.58 -19.82 1.76
CA VAL A 697 8.15 -18.44 1.47
C VAL A 697 8.17 -18.18 -0.04
N GLN A 698 9.22 -18.58 -0.76
CA GLN A 698 9.30 -18.38 -2.21
C GLN A 698 8.28 -19.21 -2.99
N TRP A 699 7.94 -20.42 -2.51
CA TRP A 699 6.88 -21.26 -3.07
C TRP A 699 5.52 -20.56 -3.00
N VAL A 700 5.15 -19.96 -1.85
CA VAL A 700 3.91 -19.16 -1.73
C VAL A 700 3.87 -18.05 -2.77
N TYR A 701 4.97 -17.30 -2.96
CA TYR A 701 5.02 -16.23 -3.96
C TYR A 701 4.98 -16.74 -5.41
N ASN A 702 5.56 -17.91 -5.70
CA ASN A 702 5.48 -18.51 -7.04
C ASN A 702 4.03 -18.91 -7.36
N VAL A 703 3.39 -19.69 -6.47
CA VAL A 703 2.00 -20.13 -6.64
C VAL A 703 1.05 -18.93 -6.70
N ALA A 704 1.27 -17.91 -5.85
CA ALA A 704 0.47 -16.69 -5.88
C ALA A 704 0.66 -15.90 -7.19
N ARG A 705 1.88 -15.79 -7.73
CA ARG A 705 2.15 -15.16 -9.03
C ARG A 705 1.41 -15.90 -10.16
N ASP A 706 1.41 -17.22 -10.13
CA ASP A 706 0.87 -18.06 -11.21
C ASP A 706 -0.67 -18.09 -11.17
N LEU A 707 -1.29 -17.99 -9.98
CA LEU A 707 -2.74 -17.87 -9.80
C LEU A 707 -3.27 -16.43 -9.95
N LEU A 708 -2.47 -15.38 -9.72
CA LEU A 708 -2.94 -13.98 -9.71
C LEU A 708 -3.68 -13.56 -11.00
N PRO A 709 -3.25 -13.94 -12.23
CA PRO A 709 -3.98 -13.62 -13.46
C PRO A 709 -5.35 -14.31 -13.59
N LEU A 710 -5.54 -15.43 -12.90
CA LEU A 710 -6.76 -16.24 -12.87
C LEU A 710 -7.68 -15.87 -11.68
N SER A 711 -7.25 -14.93 -10.83
CA SER A 711 -7.94 -14.54 -9.61
C SER A 711 -8.82 -13.29 -9.79
N SER A 712 -9.94 -13.24 -9.06
CA SER A 712 -10.80 -12.05 -8.94
C SER A 712 -10.21 -10.97 -8.01
N GLY A 713 -9.17 -11.30 -7.24
CA GLY A 713 -8.50 -10.39 -6.31
C GLY A 713 -7.59 -11.09 -5.31
N ALA A 714 -6.99 -10.32 -4.41
CA ALA A 714 -6.16 -10.81 -3.31
C ALA A 714 -6.73 -10.37 -1.95
N TYR A 715 -6.53 -11.15 -0.89
CA TYR A 715 -7.06 -10.80 0.42
C TYR A 715 -6.12 -9.89 1.21
N GLY A 716 -6.50 -8.63 1.39
CA GLY A 716 -5.68 -7.61 2.06
C GLY A 716 -5.25 -7.94 3.50
N ALA A 717 -5.99 -8.81 4.22
CA ALA A 717 -5.66 -9.20 5.60
C ALA A 717 -4.45 -10.17 5.70
N ASP A 718 -4.13 -10.86 4.61
CA ASP A 718 -3.00 -11.80 4.54
C ASP A 718 -1.73 -11.19 3.91
N LEU A 719 -1.79 -9.90 3.52
CA LEU A 719 -0.63 -9.19 2.99
C LEU A 719 0.31 -8.74 4.11
N GLY A 720 1.60 -8.81 3.83
CA GLY A 720 2.66 -8.35 4.71
C GLY A 720 3.22 -7.00 4.26
N PRO A 721 4.39 -6.62 4.78
CA PRO A 721 5.13 -5.44 4.35
C PRO A 721 6.20 -5.75 3.29
N ASP A 722 6.28 -6.98 2.81
CA ASP A 722 7.23 -7.40 1.78
C ASP A 722 6.92 -6.69 0.44
N PRO A 723 7.88 -6.05 -0.23
CA PRO A 723 7.66 -5.41 -1.53
C PRO A 723 7.07 -6.34 -2.61
N ARG A 724 7.24 -7.67 -2.50
CA ARG A 724 6.62 -8.66 -3.39
C ARG A 724 5.10 -8.65 -3.32
N ASP A 725 4.50 -8.20 -2.21
CA ASP A 725 3.05 -8.02 -2.06
C ASP A 725 2.50 -6.85 -2.88
N THR A 726 3.33 -5.98 -3.48
CA THR A 726 2.85 -4.82 -4.25
C THR A 726 1.85 -5.20 -5.35
N ALA A 727 2.08 -6.31 -6.05
CA ALA A 727 1.19 -6.81 -7.10
C ALA A 727 -0.14 -7.37 -6.53
N LEU A 728 -0.10 -7.95 -5.33
CA LEU A 728 -1.29 -8.46 -4.63
C LEU A 728 -2.10 -7.31 -4.03
N ALA A 729 -1.44 -6.33 -3.39
CA ALA A 729 -2.06 -5.13 -2.83
C ALA A 729 -2.80 -4.30 -3.90
N ALA A 730 -2.23 -4.21 -5.11
CA ALA A 730 -2.90 -3.57 -6.26
C ALA A 730 -4.21 -4.27 -6.68
N ARG A 731 -4.44 -5.51 -6.25
CA ARG A 731 -5.66 -6.31 -6.50
C ARG A 731 -6.49 -6.54 -5.23
N ALA A 732 -6.16 -5.91 -4.10
CA ALA A 732 -6.78 -6.21 -2.80
C ALA A 732 -8.12 -5.49 -2.54
N PHE A 733 -8.43 -4.45 -3.32
CA PHE A 733 -9.60 -3.59 -3.13
C PHE A 733 -10.53 -3.52 -4.35
N GLY A 734 -10.27 -4.31 -5.39
CA GLY A 734 -11.01 -4.28 -6.65
C GLY A 734 -11.18 -2.84 -7.20
N PRO A 735 -12.39 -2.42 -7.60
CA PRO A 735 -12.64 -1.08 -8.13
C PRO A 735 -12.52 0.05 -7.07
N ASN A 736 -12.46 -0.27 -5.78
CA ASN A 736 -12.54 0.70 -4.69
C ASN A 736 -11.21 1.38 -4.34
N GLY A 737 -10.09 0.85 -4.85
CA GLY A 737 -8.74 1.36 -4.60
C GLY A 737 -8.57 2.87 -4.77
N PRO A 738 -9.03 3.49 -5.88
CA PRO A 738 -8.94 4.94 -6.07
C PRO A 738 -9.71 5.77 -5.03
N ARG A 739 -10.89 5.32 -4.58
CA ARG A 739 -11.68 5.99 -3.53
C ARG A 739 -10.94 5.93 -2.19
N LEU A 740 -10.38 4.77 -1.84
CA LEU A 740 -9.56 4.60 -0.63
C LEU A 740 -8.32 5.49 -0.65
N ALA A 741 -7.66 5.63 -1.79
CA ALA A 741 -6.50 6.52 -1.95
C ALA A 741 -6.86 8.01 -1.73
N TRP A 742 -8.04 8.44 -2.20
CA TRP A 742 -8.57 9.78 -1.91
C TRP A 742 -8.90 9.97 -0.43
N LEU A 743 -9.57 8.98 0.20
CA LEU A 743 -9.89 9.04 1.62
C LEU A 743 -8.62 9.03 2.50
N LYS A 744 -7.55 8.34 2.08
CA LYS A 744 -6.26 8.35 2.79
C LYS A 744 -5.66 9.76 2.82
N GLN A 745 -5.75 10.51 1.72
CA GLN A 745 -5.31 11.90 1.67
C GLN A 745 -6.13 12.84 2.58
N SER A 746 -7.40 12.56 2.85
CA SER A 746 -8.25 13.42 3.70
C SER A 746 -8.22 13.03 5.18
N LEU A 747 -8.24 11.74 5.50
CA LEU A 747 -8.32 11.20 6.86
C LEU A 747 -6.95 10.96 7.50
N ASP A 748 -5.88 10.83 6.70
CA ASP A 748 -4.50 10.72 7.16
C ASP A 748 -3.53 11.50 6.24
N PRO A 749 -3.67 12.84 6.13
CA PRO A 749 -2.87 13.67 5.22
C PRO A 749 -1.38 13.68 5.56
N ARG A 750 -1.01 13.33 6.81
CA ARG A 750 0.38 13.22 7.27
C ARG A 750 0.93 11.79 7.15
N ASN A 751 0.10 10.82 6.74
CA ASN A 751 0.46 9.42 6.63
C ASN A 751 1.00 8.84 7.95
N VAL A 752 0.38 9.20 9.07
CA VAL A 752 0.67 8.70 10.42
C VAL A 752 0.54 7.18 10.45
N LEU A 753 -0.45 6.61 9.77
CA LEU A 753 -0.63 5.15 9.63
C LEU A 753 0.03 4.68 8.33
N ALA A 754 1.35 4.90 8.24
CA ALA A 754 2.17 4.66 7.06
C ALA A 754 2.33 3.20 6.66
N TYR A 755 2.14 2.28 7.61
CA TYR A 755 2.52 0.86 7.48
C TYR A 755 1.32 -0.09 7.46
N ALA A 756 0.10 0.44 7.31
CA ALA A 756 -1.10 -0.36 7.06
C ALA A 756 -1.07 -0.98 5.64
N CYS A 757 -2.07 -1.80 5.30
CA CYS A 757 -2.21 -2.43 3.99
C CYS A 757 -2.06 -1.38 2.87
N PRO A 758 -1.09 -1.54 1.94
CA PRO A 758 -0.80 -0.51 0.95
C PRO A 758 -2.01 -0.16 0.10
N LEU A 759 -2.37 1.12 0.10
CA LEU A 759 -3.35 1.68 -0.81
C LEU A 759 -2.65 2.13 -2.11
N PRO A 760 -3.33 2.09 -3.27
CA PRO A 760 -2.75 2.64 -4.49
C PRO A 760 -2.44 4.13 -4.29
N LYS A 761 -1.43 4.65 -4.99
CA LYS A 761 -1.23 6.09 -5.04
C LYS A 761 -2.51 6.71 -5.62
N PRO A 762 -3.09 7.76 -5.00
CA PRO A 762 -4.22 8.44 -5.60
C PRO A 762 -3.79 8.92 -6.99
N PRO A 763 -4.66 8.77 -8.01
CA PRO A 763 -4.34 9.31 -9.34
C PRO A 763 -3.94 10.77 -9.14
N MET A 764 -2.81 11.18 -9.73
CA MET A 764 -2.39 12.58 -9.66
C MET A 764 -3.58 13.45 -10.07
N LYS A 765 -3.74 14.64 -9.48
CA LYS A 765 -4.76 15.59 -9.92
C LYS A 765 -4.48 16.01 -11.35
N GLN A 766 -4.94 15.22 -12.31
CA GLN A 766 -4.81 15.44 -13.74
C GLN A 766 -5.64 16.67 -14.05
N LYS A 767 -4.92 17.73 -14.42
CA LYS A 767 -5.45 19.03 -14.78
C LYS A 767 -4.95 19.34 -16.18
N LEU A 768 -5.83 19.24 -17.18
CA LEU A 768 -6.02 20.22 -18.26
C LEU A 768 -7.21 19.77 -19.14
N ILE A 769 -8.10 20.67 -19.64
CA ILE A 769 -9.11 20.34 -20.68
C ILE A 769 -9.19 21.34 -21.85
N ILE A 770 -9.18 20.83 -23.11
CA ILE A 770 -9.47 21.49 -24.42
C ILE A 770 -10.95 21.77 -24.55
N LEU A 771 -11.23 22.89 -25.20
CA LEU A 771 -12.34 23.10 -26.13
C LEU A 771 -11.84 24.05 -27.23
N VAL A 772 -12.29 23.85 -28.46
CA VAL A 772 -12.14 24.80 -29.57
C VAL A 772 -13.53 25.07 -30.14
N THR A 773 -14.06 26.26 -29.88
CA THR A 773 -15.36 26.69 -30.37
C THR A 773 -15.21 27.96 -31.18
N GLY A 774 -15.68 27.91 -32.43
CA GLY A 774 -16.05 29.10 -33.19
C GLY A 774 -17.57 29.30 -33.10
N GLU A 775 -18.03 30.52 -33.30
CA GLU A 775 -19.43 30.96 -33.16
C GLU A 775 -20.44 30.13 -33.99
N SER A 776 -19.99 29.48 -35.07
CA SER A 776 -20.78 28.66 -35.98
C SER A 776 -20.84 27.16 -35.63
N GLY A 777 -20.17 26.70 -34.56
CA GLY A 777 -20.11 25.28 -34.20
C GLY A 777 -19.23 24.41 -35.12
N VAL A 778 -18.62 24.99 -36.16
CA VAL A 778 -17.77 24.28 -37.14
C VAL A 778 -16.29 24.64 -36.91
N GLY A 779 -15.63 23.86 -36.04
CA GLY A 779 -14.27 24.15 -35.56
C GLY A 779 -13.18 24.22 -36.65
N LYS A 780 -12.12 25.02 -36.39
CA LYS A 780 -10.86 25.04 -37.15
C LYS A 780 -10.02 23.79 -36.80
N ASP A 781 -10.56 22.61 -37.13
CA ASP A 781 -10.07 21.28 -36.72
C ASP A 781 -8.56 21.03 -37.00
N TYR A 782 -8.02 21.66 -38.04
CA TYR A 782 -6.59 21.62 -38.43
C TYR A 782 -5.61 22.10 -37.35
N CYS A 783 -6.00 23.12 -36.56
CA CYS A 783 -5.12 23.64 -35.51
C CYS A 783 -4.89 22.61 -34.39
N ALA A 784 -5.87 21.72 -34.14
CA ALA A 784 -5.71 20.64 -33.17
C ALA A 784 -4.72 19.57 -33.66
N ASP A 785 -4.64 19.30 -34.97
CA ASP A 785 -3.68 18.34 -35.54
C ASP A 785 -2.23 18.81 -35.37
N ILE A 786 -1.97 20.12 -35.49
CA ILE A 786 -0.65 20.72 -35.21
C ILE A 786 -0.23 20.47 -33.76
N TRP A 787 -1.13 20.68 -32.80
CA TRP A 787 -0.85 20.44 -31.37
C TRP A 787 -0.64 18.96 -31.07
N VAL A 788 -1.48 18.06 -31.62
CA VAL A 788 -1.29 16.61 -31.50
C VAL A 788 0.07 16.17 -32.04
N SER A 789 0.47 16.69 -33.21
CA SER A 789 1.78 16.43 -33.81
C SER A 789 2.93 16.93 -32.92
N MET A 790 2.83 18.15 -32.39
CA MET A 790 3.83 18.75 -31.49
C MET A 790 4.00 17.94 -30.19
N PHE A 791 2.90 17.60 -29.51
CA PHE A 791 2.97 16.80 -28.28
C PHE A 791 3.53 15.39 -28.52
N THR A 792 3.12 14.74 -29.62
CA THR A 792 3.65 13.43 -30.01
C THR A 792 5.16 13.48 -30.30
N ARG A 793 5.67 14.61 -30.82
CA ARG A 793 7.09 14.78 -31.15
C ARG A 793 7.96 15.19 -29.95
N CYS A 794 7.39 15.86 -28.95
CA CYS A 794 8.11 16.32 -27.76
C CYS A 794 8.05 15.36 -26.56
N ALA A 795 7.09 14.43 -26.50
CA ALA A 795 6.95 13.50 -25.40
C ALA A 795 7.69 12.17 -25.63
N HIS A 796 8.71 11.87 -24.82
CA HIS A 796 9.38 10.57 -24.88
C HIS A 796 8.47 9.43 -24.36
N LYS A 797 8.03 8.58 -25.30
CA LYS A 797 7.49 7.21 -25.13
C LYS A 797 6.25 6.96 -24.28
N HIS A 798 5.72 7.91 -23.50
CA HIS A 798 4.60 7.66 -22.58
C HIS A 798 3.39 8.61 -22.67
N CYS A 799 3.34 9.54 -23.65
CA CYS A 799 2.16 10.39 -23.86
C CYS A 799 1.44 10.01 -25.16
N LYS A 800 0.10 9.82 -25.10
CA LYS A 800 -0.77 9.72 -26.27
C LYS A 800 -1.56 11.02 -26.41
N ALA A 801 -1.70 11.53 -27.63
CA ALA A 801 -2.52 12.70 -27.91
C ALA A 801 -3.63 12.33 -28.92
N ARG A 802 -4.90 12.67 -28.61
CA ARG A 802 -6.07 12.42 -29.45
C ARG A 802 -6.82 13.74 -29.68
N LYS A 803 -7.34 13.91 -30.89
CA LYS A 803 -8.25 15.01 -31.27
C LYS A 803 -9.70 14.53 -31.21
N ALA A 804 -10.61 15.41 -30.82
CA ALA A 804 -12.05 15.21 -30.89
C ALA A 804 -12.74 16.55 -31.19
N SER A 805 -13.79 16.57 -32.01
CA SER A 805 -14.54 17.79 -32.35
C SER A 805 -16.03 17.62 -32.06
N ILE A 806 -16.66 18.57 -31.36
CA ILE A 806 -18.10 18.53 -31.04
C ILE A 806 -18.92 18.52 -32.35
N SER A 807 -18.36 19.12 -33.39
CA SER A 807 -18.94 19.17 -34.73
C SER A 807 -19.03 17.83 -35.45
N ASP A 808 -18.31 16.78 -35.02
CA ASP A 808 -18.25 15.51 -35.74
C ASP A 808 -19.57 14.75 -35.71
N ALA A 809 -20.36 14.87 -34.64
CA ALA A 809 -21.73 14.34 -34.59
C ALA A 809 -22.63 15.02 -35.65
N THR A 810 -22.63 16.36 -35.67
CA THR A 810 -23.39 17.14 -36.64
C THR A 810 -22.93 16.93 -38.09
N LYS A 811 -21.63 16.72 -38.35
CA LYS A 811 -21.12 16.35 -39.68
C LYS A 811 -21.69 15.01 -40.16
N ARG A 812 -21.74 13.98 -39.29
CA ARG A 812 -22.33 12.67 -39.63
C ARG A 812 -23.81 12.78 -39.95
N GLU A 813 -24.56 13.51 -39.14
CA GLU A 813 -26.00 13.72 -39.34
C GLU A 813 -26.28 14.55 -40.61
N TYR A 814 -25.47 15.57 -40.88
CA TYR A 814 -25.54 16.36 -42.12
C TYR A 814 -25.20 15.51 -43.37
N ALA A 815 -24.13 14.71 -43.32
CA ALA A 815 -23.75 13.79 -44.38
C ALA A 815 -24.86 12.79 -44.71
N ALA A 816 -25.44 12.16 -43.68
CA ALA A 816 -26.57 11.23 -43.83
C ALA A 816 -27.84 11.92 -44.37
N ALA A 817 -28.09 13.18 -44.01
CA ALA A 817 -29.27 13.93 -44.46
C ALA A 817 -29.14 14.52 -45.88
N THR A 818 -27.92 14.79 -46.35
CA THR A 818 -27.67 15.50 -47.64
C THR A 818 -26.96 14.65 -48.69
N GLY A 819 -26.48 13.46 -48.34
CA GLY A 819 -25.64 12.64 -49.21
C GLY A 819 -24.22 13.19 -49.41
N ALA A 820 -23.79 14.15 -48.59
CA ALA A 820 -22.42 14.67 -48.62
C ALA A 820 -21.41 13.62 -48.11
N ASP A 821 -20.20 13.64 -48.66
CA ASP A 821 -19.13 12.71 -48.27
C ASP A 821 -18.63 13.03 -46.85
N LEU A 822 -18.79 12.08 -45.94
CA LEU A 822 -18.40 12.22 -44.54
C LEU A 822 -16.88 12.27 -44.36
N ASP A 823 -16.12 11.45 -45.08
CA ASP A 823 -14.67 11.39 -44.94
C ASP A 823 -14.04 12.65 -45.52
N ALA A 824 -14.58 13.17 -46.63
CA ALA A 824 -14.23 14.49 -47.14
C ALA A 824 -14.62 15.64 -46.19
N LEU A 825 -15.78 15.59 -45.51
CA LEU A 825 -16.16 16.58 -44.48
C LEU A 825 -15.28 16.56 -43.22
N LEU A 826 -14.63 15.42 -42.94
CA LEU A 826 -13.72 15.26 -41.80
C LEU A 826 -12.26 15.60 -42.16
N GLY A 827 -11.82 15.28 -43.39
CA GLY A 827 -10.42 15.38 -43.83
C GLY A 827 -10.09 16.51 -44.82
N ASP A 828 -10.99 16.86 -45.74
CA ASP A 828 -10.73 17.85 -46.80
C ASP A 828 -11.20 19.25 -46.40
N ARG A 829 -10.25 20.20 -46.36
CA ARG A 829 -10.52 21.60 -46.05
C ARG A 829 -11.36 22.29 -47.13
N ALA A 830 -11.05 22.12 -48.41
CA ALA A 830 -11.75 22.81 -49.49
C ALA A 830 -13.21 22.35 -49.57
N TYR A 831 -13.44 21.04 -49.48
CA TYR A 831 -14.77 20.45 -49.42
C TYR A 831 -15.55 20.94 -48.18
N LYS A 832 -14.93 20.92 -47.00
CA LYS A 832 -15.57 21.40 -45.77
C LYS A 832 -15.91 22.90 -45.81
N GLU A 833 -15.08 23.75 -46.41
CA GLU A 833 -15.41 25.18 -46.58
C GLU A 833 -16.59 25.38 -47.54
N GLN A 834 -16.67 24.63 -48.65
CA GLN A 834 -17.81 24.66 -49.57
C GLN A 834 -19.13 24.30 -48.86
N HIS A 835 -19.12 23.31 -47.97
CA HIS A 835 -20.29 22.89 -47.21
C HIS A 835 -20.56 23.71 -45.92
N ARG A 836 -19.62 24.56 -45.46
CA ARG A 836 -19.73 25.29 -44.18
C ARG A 836 -21.03 26.09 -44.02
N PRO A 837 -21.53 26.87 -45.01
CA PRO A 837 -22.76 27.64 -44.83
C PRO A 837 -23.98 26.74 -44.60
N ALA A 838 -24.11 25.66 -45.39
CA ALA A 838 -25.19 24.70 -45.29
C ALA A 838 -25.14 23.90 -43.98
N LEU A 839 -23.95 23.46 -43.57
CA LEU A 839 -23.74 22.73 -42.31
C LEU A 839 -24.00 23.62 -41.07
N THR A 840 -23.68 24.91 -41.16
CA THR A 840 -24.02 25.90 -40.12
C THR A 840 -25.53 26.14 -40.03
N ALA A 841 -26.23 26.22 -41.18
CA ALA A 841 -27.68 26.35 -41.22
C ALA A 841 -28.39 25.09 -40.65
N PHE A 842 -27.91 23.90 -41.03
CA PHE A 842 -28.37 22.62 -40.50
C PHE A 842 -28.25 22.56 -38.97
N PHE A 843 -27.08 22.90 -38.41
CA PHE A 843 -26.87 22.95 -36.97
C PHE A 843 -27.79 23.94 -36.25
N LYS A 844 -28.00 25.14 -36.82
CA LYS A 844 -28.93 26.15 -36.27
C LYS A 844 -30.38 25.65 -36.23
N GLU A 845 -30.82 24.90 -37.23
CA GLU A 845 -32.16 24.29 -37.23
C GLU A 845 -32.27 23.15 -36.22
N GLN A 846 -31.25 22.30 -36.10
CA GLN A 846 -31.21 21.29 -35.03
C GLN A 846 -31.27 21.93 -33.63
N MET A 847 -30.60 23.06 -33.40
CA MET A 847 -30.69 23.81 -32.14
C MET A 847 -32.07 24.43 -31.88
N ARG A 848 -32.81 24.85 -32.92
CA ARG A 848 -34.22 25.29 -32.76
C ARG A 848 -35.11 24.17 -32.25
N GLN A 849 -34.86 22.93 -32.69
CA GLN A 849 -35.65 21.75 -32.32
C GLN A 849 -35.19 21.14 -30.98
N GLN A 850 -33.88 21.18 -30.69
CA GLN A 850 -33.27 20.65 -29.47
C GLN A 850 -32.32 21.70 -28.85
N PRO A 851 -32.81 22.61 -28.00
CA PRO A 851 -32.00 23.69 -27.44
C PRO A 851 -30.78 23.24 -26.61
N ARG A 852 -30.82 22.03 -26.04
CA ARG A 852 -29.72 21.40 -25.28
C ARG A 852 -28.78 20.52 -26.13
N LEU A 853 -28.93 20.51 -27.46
CA LEU A 853 -28.07 19.70 -28.33
C LEU A 853 -26.56 19.96 -28.16
N PRO A 854 -26.08 21.22 -27.99
CA PRO A 854 -24.66 21.48 -27.75
C PRO A 854 -24.16 20.89 -26.42
N GLU A 855 -24.97 20.98 -25.36
CA GLU A 855 -24.66 20.37 -24.06
C GLU A 855 -24.56 18.84 -24.18
N LYS A 856 -25.49 18.22 -24.90
CA LYS A 856 -25.51 16.78 -25.16
C LYS A 856 -24.30 16.31 -25.97
N HIS A 857 -23.94 17.01 -27.05
CA HIS A 857 -22.76 16.67 -27.85
C HIS A 857 -21.45 16.84 -27.07
N PHE A 858 -21.36 17.87 -26.23
CA PHE A 858 -20.22 18.07 -25.32
C PHE A 858 -20.13 16.94 -24.27
N LEU A 859 -21.23 16.63 -23.58
CA LEU A 859 -21.26 15.56 -22.56
C LEU A 859 -20.91 14.19 -23.15
N ASN A 860 -21.43 13.87 -24.33
CA ASN A 860 -21.08 12.63 -25.03
C ASN A 860 -19.58 12.57 -25.37
N MET A 861 -18.99 13.64 -25.94
CA MET A 861 -17.55 13.69 -26.20
C MET A 861 -16.73 13.48 -24.91
N VAL A 862 -17.11 14.13 -23.82
CA VAL A 862 -16.40 14.02 -22.53
C VAL A 862 -16.51 12.60 -21.96
N SER A 863 -17.65 11.92 -22.14
CA SER A 863 -17.80 10.50 -21.81
C SER A 863 -16.92 9.60 -22.69
N ASP A 864 -16.85 9.86 -24.00
CA ASP A 864 -16.03 9.13 -24.99
C ASP A 864 -14.51 9.40 -24.84
N ALA A 865 -14.12 10.29 -23.94
CA ALA A 865 -12.73 10.69 -23.65
C ALA A 865 -12.35 10.51 -22.17
N ALA A 866 -13.10 9.66 -21.44
CA ALA A 866 -12.90 9.40 -20.01
C ALA A 866 -11.53 8.77 -19.65
N ASP A 867 -10.74 8.35 -20.65
CA ASP A 867 -9.43 7.70 -20.55
C ASP A 867 -8.23 8.63 -20.84
N MET A 868 -8.44 9.93 -21.01
CA MET A 868 -7.40 10.90 -21.42
C MET A 868 -6.83 11.75 -20.27
N ASP A 869 -5.49 11.85 -20.17
CA ASP A 869 -4.79 12.53 -19.06
C ASP A 869 -4.76 14.08 -19.15
N VAL A 870 -4.77 14.62 -20.37
CA VAL A 870 -4.58 16.05 -20.70
C VAL A 870 -5.34 16.41 -21.98
N LEU A 871 -5.95 17.59 -21.99
CA LEU A 871 -6.71 18.19 -23.10
C LEU A 871 -6.46 19.74 -22.92
N VAL A 872 -6.22 20.64 -23.91
CA VAL A 872 -5.66 22.04 -23.65
C VAL A 872 -6.62 23.28 -23.49
N ILE A 873 -6.91 24.12 -24.51
CA ILE A 873 -8.04 25.10 -24.75
C ILE A 873 -7.58 26.18 -25.73
N THR A 874 -8.36 26.48 -26.79
CA THR A 874 -8.17 27.70 -27.60
C THR A 874 -9.43 28.17 -28.33
N GLY A 875 -9.62 29.50 -28.41
CA GLY A 875 -10.58 30.14 -29.30
C GLY A 875 -9.95 31.37 -29.95
N MET A 876 -9.45 31.24 -31.18
CA MET A 876 -8.99 32.39 -31.96
C MET A 876 -10.21 33.12 -32.53
N ARG A 877 -10.52 34.28 -31.95
CA ARG A 877 -11.28 35.33 -32.65
C ARG A 877 -10.43 35.83 -33.82
N ASP A 878 -11.08 36.26 -34.89
CA ASP A 878 -10.37 36.89 -36.01
C ASP A 878 -10.02 38.37 -35.72
N GLU A 879 -10.50 38.94 -34.60
CA GLU A 879 -10.10 40.25 -34.04
C GLU A 879 -9.64 40.16 -32.56
N ALA A 880 -8.85 41.14 -32.11
CA ALA A 880 -7.84 41.03 -31.04
C ALA A 880 -8.28 40.47 -29.66
N PRO A 881 -7.36 39.80 -28.92
CA PRO A 881 -7.68 39.18 -27.63
C PRO A 881 -7.63 40.15 -26.44
N THR A 882 -8.70 40.14 -25.63
CA THR A 882 -8.67 40.61 -24.24
C THR A 882 -9.27 39.53 -23.35
N ALA A 883 -8.49 39.08 -22.36
CA ALA A 883 -8.94 38.10 -21.37
C ALA A 883 -9.45 38.80 -20.10
N THR A 884 -10.57 38.33 -19.55
CA THR A 884 -11.10 38.79 -18.26
C THR A 884 -11.53 37.57 -17.45
N LEU A 885 -11.06 37.47 -16.21
CA LEU A 885 -11.35 36.36 -15.31
C LEU A 885 -12.58 36.68 -14.45
N SER A 886 -13.46 35.69 -14.25
CA SER A 886 -14.56 35.75 -13.28
C SER A 886 -14.80 34.37 -12.65
N HIS A 887 -15.43 34.36 -11.47
CA HIS A 887 -15.65 33.15 -10.67
C HIS A 887 -17.12 32.70 -10.73
N LEU A 888 -17.35 31.39 -10.85
CA LEU A 888 -18.68 30.78 -10.72
C LEU A 888 -18.83 30.05 -9.37
N PRO A 889 -19.97 30.18 -8.67
CA PRO A 889 -20.26 29.43 -7.45
C PRO A 889 -20.66 27.97 -7.76
N CYS A 890 -20.58 27.11 -6.74
CA CYS A 890 -20.70 25.66 -6.89
C CYS A 890 -22.12 25.12 -6.64
N SER A 891 -22.42 23.96 -7.21
CA SER A 891 -23.58 23.05 -7.02
C SER A 891 -24.86 23.27 -7.84
N THR A 892 -25.20 22.24 -8.64
CA THR A 892 -26.57 21.72 -8.88
C THR A 892 -26.47 20.29 -9.42
N HIS A 893 -27.14 19.32 -8.76
CA HIS A 893 -27.50 18.03 -9.38
C HIS A 893 -28.92 18.15 -9.95
N LEU A 894 -29.21 17.46 -11.05
CA LEU A 894 -30.56 17.32 -11.61
C LEU A 894 -31.36 16.27 -10.82
N PRO A 895 -32.54 16.60 -10.24
CA PRO A 895 -33.50 15.60 -9.78
C PRO A 895 -34.38 15.10 -10.95
N ALA A 896 -34.96 13.91 -10.78
CA ALA A 896 -35.92 13.34 -11.72
C ALA A 896 -37.20 14.19 -11.85
N VAL A 897 -37.84 14.15 -13.02
CA VAL A 897 -39.03 14.95 -13.33
C VAL A 897 -40.32 14.16 -13.12
N PRO A 898 -41.17 14.52 -12.14
CA PRO A 898 -42.61 14.29 -12.24
C PRO A 898 -43.26 15.38 -13.11
N THR A 899 -44.22 14.99 -13.94
CA THR A 899 -44.92 15.86 -14.88
C THR A 899 -45.95 16.77 -14.21
N TYR A 900 -45.89 18.09 -14.44
CA TYR A 900 -47.04 18.99 -14.27
C TYR A 900 -47.12 20.05 -15.38
N ARG A 901 -48.36 20.42 -15.75
CA ARG A 901 -48.73 21.34 -16.84
C ARG A 901 -49.00 22.76 -16.32
N GLN A 902 -48.98 23.73 -17.26
CA GLN A 902 -49.61 25.07 -17.20
C GLN A 902 -48.98 26.09 -16.22
N ALA A 903 -49.04 27.43 -16.43
CA ALA A 903 -49.55 28.25 -17.54
C ALA A 903 -48.78 29.59 -17.65
N LYS A 904 -48.96 30.31 -18.78
CA LYS A 904 -48.44 31.69 -18.99
C LYS A 904 -49.20 32.73 -18.16
N LYS A 905 -48.52 33.77 -17.66
CA LYS A 905 -49.03 35.15 -17.57
C LYS A 905 -47.87 36.18 -17.43
N LYS A 906 -48.04 37.36 -18.02
CA LYS A 906 -47.16 38.56 -17.89
C LYS A 906 -47.76 39.51 -16.84
N PHE A 907 -46.92 40.36 -16.22
CA PHE A 907 -47.07 41.84 -16.02
C PHE A 907 -45.98 42.36 -15.03
N PRO A 908 -45.75 43.69 -14.86
CA PRO A 908 -44.42 44.24 -14.49
C PRO A 908 -44.37 45.04 -13.16
N HIS A 909 -43.14 45.40 -12.76
CA HIS A 909 -42.70 46.41 -11.78
C HIS A 909 -43.67 46.94 -10.69
N THR A 910 -43.34 46.74 -9.41
CA THR A 910 -43.30 47.81 -8.36
C THR A 910 -42.64 47.33 -7.04
N ASN A 911 -42.43 48.27 -6.12
CA ASN A 911 -41.54 48.23 -4.94
C ASN A 911 -41.92 47.30 -3.75
N CYS A 912 -40.88 47.01 -2.95
CA CYS A 912 -40.85 47.07 -1.46
C CYS A 912 -41.13 45.83 -0.55
N TYR A 913 -40.22 45.72 0.44
CA TYR A 913 -40.27 45.11 1.78
C TYR A 913 -40.13 43.58 2.06
N LEU A 914 -39.16 43.34 2.96
CA LEU A 914 -38.79 42.18 3.80
C LEU A 914 -39.86 41.13 4.19
N SER A 915 -39.47 39.85 4.09
CA SER A 915 -39.63 38.86 5.19
C SER A 915 -38.81 37.57 4.93
N THR A 916 -38.03 37.10 5.92
CA THR A 916 -37.39 35.77 5.99
C THR A 916 -38.42 34.70 6.47
N PRO A 917 -38.28 33.38 6.15
CA PRO A 917 -37.38 32.52 6.94
C PRO A 917 -36.72 31.30 6.22
N SER A 918 -35.59 30.88 6.80
CA SER A 918 -34.95 29.54 6.82
C SER A 918 -35.27 28.44 5.80
N GLN A 919 -34.21 27.85 5.21
CA GLN A 919 -34.06 26.38 5.15
C GLN A 919 -32.58 25.94 5.04
N ARG A 920 -32.28 24.75 5.56
CA ARG A 920 -30.92 24.16 5.65
C ARG A 920 -30.44 23.68 4.27
N VAL A 921 -29.15 23.85 3.96
CA VAL A 921 -28.51 23.30 2.74
C VAL A 921 -27.50 22.21 3.11
N THR A 922 -27.78 20.97 2.71
CA THR A 922 -26.86 19.84 2.78
C THR A 922 -25.81 19.96 1.67
N LYS A 923 -24.51 20.06 2.01
CA LYS A 923 -23.42 20.21 1.03
C LYS A 923 -22.84 18.86 0.60
N TYR A 924 -23.19 18.40 -0.59
CA TYR A 924 -22.45 17.35 -1.30
C TYR A 924 -21.41 17.99 -2.24
N ARG A 925 -20.15 17.51 -2.18
CA ARG A 925 -19.02 18.05 -2.97
C ARG A 925 -18.50 17.05 -4.00
N ASN A 926 -19.10 17.07 -5.19
CA ASN A 926 -18.40 16.68 -6.41
C ASN A 926 -17.60 17.89 -6.94
N ASN A 927 -16.35 18.04 -6.48
CA ASN A 927 -15.49 19.14 -6.88
C ASN A 927 -14.87 18.91 -8.28
N LYS A 928 -15.65 19.07 -9.35
CA LYS A 928 -15.13 19.35 -10.69
C LYS A 928 -15.01 20.87 -10.88
N LEU A 929 -13.83 21.35 -11.24
CA LEU A 929 -13.62 22.75 -11.64
C LEU A 929 -13.74 22.83 -13.15
N ILE A 930 -14.77 23.49 -13.67
CA ILE A 930 -14.97 23.74 -15.10
C ILE A 930 -14.91 25.25 -15.31
N ALA A 931 -13.95 25.71 -16.12
CA ALA A 931 -13.94 27.09 -16.60
C ALA A 931 -14.86 27.18 -17.83
N ILE A 932 -15.93 27.96 -17.74
CA ILE A 932 -16.86 28.21 -18.85
C ILE A 932 -16.58 29.61 -19.39
N PHE A 933 -16.28 29.71 -20.68
CA PHE A 933 -16.19 31.00 -21.37
C PHE A 933 -17.60 31.42 -21.81
N GLN A 934 -18.03 32.59 -21.36
CA GLN A 934 -19.35 33.13 -21.66
C GLN A 934 -19.42 33.60 -23.12
N PHE A 935 -20.36 33.06 -23.89
CA PHE A 935 -20.74 33.57 -25.21
C PHE A 935 -22.10 34.27 -25.13
N GLY A 936 -22.20 35.46 -25.71
CA GLY A 936 -23.42 36.25 -25.71
C GLY A 936 -24.35 35.88 -26.86
N ILE A 937 -25.41 35.13 -26.55
CA ILE A 937 -26.75 35.34 -27.12
C ILE A 937 -27.73 35.27 -25.94
N GLU A 938 -28.67 36.21 -25.89
CA GLU A 938 -29.56 36.42 -24.75
C GLU A 938 -30.54 35.26 -24.54
N CYS A 939 -30.25 34.33 -23.61
CA CYS A 939 -31.22 33.67 -22.72
C CYS A 939 -30.57 32.64 -21.76
N ILE A 940 -29.96 33.10 -20.67
CA ILE A 940 -29.94 32.34 -19.41
C ILE A 940 -30.34 33.32 -18.30
N LEU A 941 -31.52 33.11 -17.70
CA LEU A 941 -31.98 33.90 -16.56
C LEU A 941 -31.14 33.55 -15.32
N ILE A 942 -30.48 34.55 -14.73
CA ILE A 942 -29.93 34.48 -13.37
C ILE A 942 -30.55 35.65 -12.60
N LEU A 943 -31.45 35.34 -11.65
CA LEU A 943 -32.02 36.34 -10.75
C LEU A 943 -31.08 36.54 -9.56
N SER A 944 -30.70 37.80 -9.31
CA SER A 944 -29.87 38.22 -8.18
C SER A 944 -30.64 39.20 -7.29
N TRP A 945 -30.31 39.20 -5.99
CA TRP A 945 -30.64 40.28 -5.05
C TRP A 945 -29.34 40.68 -4.31
N PRO A 946 -29.20 41.95 -3.88
CA PRO A 946 -27.90 42.54 -3.58
C PRO A 946 -27.45 42.37 -2.12
N LEU A 947 -26.14 42.45 -1.91
CA LEU A 947 -25.52 42.81 -0.64
C LEU A 947 -24.43 43.85 -0.90
N ASP A 948 -24.43 44.90 -0.10
CA ASP A 948 -23.74 46.17 -0.38
C ASP A 948 -22.27 46.24 0.09
N CYS A 949 -21.56 47.17 -0.56
CA CYS A 949 -20.41 47.94 -0.06
C CYS A 949 -19.04 47.27 0.27
N ALA A 950 -18.09 47.55 -0.65
CA ALA A 950 -16.80 48.23 -0.37
C ALA A 950 -15.63 47.43 0.28
N PRO A 951 -14.33 47.83 0.10
CA PRO A 951 -13.87 49.14 -0.37
C PRO A 951 -12.76 49.23 -1.45
N SER A 952 -12.71 50.42 -2.07
CA SER A 952 -11.56 51.21 -2.59
C SER A 952 -10.42 50.58 -3.39
N ALA A 953 -10.19 51.14 -4.59
CA ALA A 953 -9.04 50.91 -5.45
C ALA A 953 -7.80 51.79 -5.13
N ARG A 954 -6.61 51.33 -5.55
CA ARG A 954 -5.47 52.06 -6.16
C ARG A 954 -4.37 51.02 -6.49
N ALA A 955 -4.13 50.67 -7.76
CA ALA A 955 -3.31 51.39 -8.74
C ALA A 955 -1.78 51.28 -8.51
N CYS A 956 -1.09 50.44 -9.29
CA CYS A 956 0.11 50.83 -10.04
C CYS A 956 0.53 49.77 -11.08
N HIS A 957 1.12 50.20 -12.20
CA HIS A 957 1.65 49.35 -13.27
C HIS A 957 2.99 48.68 -12.90
N ARG A 958 3.14 47.39 -13.23
CA ARG A 958 4.08 46.92 -14.28
C ARG A 958 3.80 45.49 -14.70
#